data_AF-A0A8S4NVV5-F1
#
_entry.id   AF-A0A8S4NVV5-F1
#
_cell.length_a   1.000
_cell.length_b   1.000
_cell.length_c   1.000
_cell.angle_alpha   90.00
_cell.angle_beta   90.00
_cell.angle_gamma   90.00
#
_symmetry.space_group_name_H-M   'P 1'
#
loop_
_entity.id
_entity.type
_entity.pdbx_description
1 polymer ?
#
loop_
_entity_poly.entity_id
_entity_poly.type
_entity_poly.pdbx_seq_one_letter_code
_entity_poly.pdbx_strand_id
1 'polypeptide(L)'
;MYVMMDGAALAFGKDSTVQDIKEKIIETPTLTKLELNECIHINDTAIADVAETLTKDLQSLIVRKGIFTDKGVEFIAKRCQQLQNVKFIGCNAVGEDGMKSLGRHCNDLRTVAFIYEVNTEWHIIDKSLSVLAKSISAEINSIAFVGFDEITDLGVNYVADGYQNTLNQVNFSHCGKITDDALITLAKCCKGLRDIELNSTNITDKGVSLLASKCSQLEIVNFGNCLELSDSSIENLAKGCPKLTQLNVESCYRITELSLASLAKGCLELEVLNFDQTSIRTIPVLIVGLRKLSILSLHACRELYHPPPEVIDRQIDGLLEFYKEYSLAYRLKVFLLGDQNVGKTTLASALVGSLLGATEGPTEGVNIDLWHPFVDSQNEKFIQKQLRQGEKNLTFDIWDLSGRPVLQGAHQAYMTNGAIYIVVFNLSSDASCNSVASYLDAVQTKAPGSHVILAATHADKLNSEDQRKAKIQGVLLPIQELEKQKVTLLQEEIDSLKQFGKENVFLKRIEEVKYVLKHQLNVPNSVISVNAATGKGVDEIKTKLFTKALDPKTFPHLIREIKPGLIQLYDEILKLRQKGTLLMTWKEFKEMAMCEERIPQEEILEGEIEFLHTVGGVLDFKFSENRNPSDPRDRVICIYPYAFAESICATIVDNDKQAFRFEARRFWPKESGYPKPDPAILVRVLEEIPLEGLVRMSLLPLIWQDFNITDEQAVLMVETLGRLSLLSKAEASKTPTKGLALPHFKSLSTQSRYYIPLMNLMPDIKPQLNWTPTPFKGDLQIGWRYDFPTGVPPGLLLRALANVKRASSEFCNYQHCWRNGVLSRIDEVSNHVLIVQ
;
A
#
# COMPACT_ATOMS: atom_id res chain seq x y z
N MET A 1 -5.71 -48.29 18.57
CA MET A 1 -4.45 -48.08 17.82
C MET A 1 -3.45 -47.38 18.72
N TYR A 2 -2.22 -47.90 18.82
CA TYR A 2 -1.11 -47.30 19.55
C TYR A 2 -0.22 -46.52 18.57
N VAL A 3 0.38 -45.40 19.01
CA VAL A 3 1.27 -44.57 18.18
C VAL A 3 2.61 -44.39 18.90
N MET A 4 3.71 -44.82 18.27
CA MET A 4 5.07 -44.34 18.59
C MET A 4 5.17 -42.90 18.09
N MET A 5 5.30 -41.95 19.01
CA MET A 5 5.52 -40.54 18.63
C MET A 5 7.01 -40.32 18.31
N ASP A 6 7.89 -40.88 19.15
CA ASP A 6 9.35 -40.81 19.10
C ASP A 6 9.91 -42.01 19.90
N GLY A 7 11.16 -42.44 19.71
CA GLY A 7 11.71 -43.68 20.32
C GLY A 7 11.71 -43.80 21.86
N ALA A 8 11.20 -42.78 22.58
CA ALA A 8 11.08 -42.72 24.04
C ALA A 8 9.66 -42.32 24.51
N ALA A 9 8.64 -42.28 23.63
CA ALA A 9 7.28 -41.86 23.97
C ALA A 9 6.22 -42.86 23.51
N LEU A 10 5.31 -43.24 24.41
CA LEU A 10 4.20 -44.15 24.14
C LEU A 10 2.85 -43.44 24.32
N ALA A 11 1.93 -43.60 23.35
CA ALA A 11 0.55 -43.12 23.47
C ALA A 11 -0.45 -44.26 23.21
N PHE A 12 -1.35 -44.48 24.15
CA PHE A 12 -2.37 -45.51 24.11
C PHE A 12 -3.77 -44.91 24.00
N GLY A 13 -4.58 -45.50 23.12
CA GLY A 13 -5.98 -45.11 22.94
C GLY A 13 -6.95 -46.08 23.64
N LYS A 14 -8.25 -45.77 23.52
CA LYS A 14 -9.38 -46.49 24.15
C LYS A 14 -9.35 -48.02 24.07
N ASP A 15 -8.88 -48.58 22.96
CA ASP A 15 -8.90 -50.03 22.72
C ASP A 15 -7.69 -50.78 23.30
N SER A 16 -6.74 -50.06 23.91
CA SER A 16 -5.49 -50.67 24.41
C SER A 16 -5.77 -51.41 25.71
N THR A 17 -5.44 -52.71 25.76
CA THR A 17 -5.58 -53.50 26.99
C THR A 17 -4.39 -53.27 27.93
N VAL A 18 -4.55 -53.68 29.20
CA VAL A 18 -3.45 -53.62 30.19
C VAL A 18 -2.23 -54.41 29.71
N GLN A 19 -2.45 -55.55 29.05
CA GLN A 19 -1.38 -56.39 28.53
C GLN A 19 -0.61 -55.68 27.39
N ASP A 20 -1.34 -55.06 26.46
CA ASP A 20 -0.73 -54.31 25.34
C ASP A 20 0.17 -53.18 25.86
N ILE A 21 -0.29 -52.48 26.90
CA ILE A 21 0.45 -51.37 27.52
C ILE A 21 1.74 -51.89 28.15
N LYS A 22 1.65 -52.96 28.95
CA LYS A 22 2.81 -53.56 29.62
C LYS A 22 3.85 -54.08 28.63
N GLU A 23 3.42 -54.80 27.59
CA GLU A 23 4.32 -55.33 26.57
C GLU A 23 5.11 -54.21 25.88
N LYS A 24 4.41 -53.12 25.49
CA LYS A 24 5.07 -51.98 24.85
C LYS A 24 5.99 -51.18 25.75
N ILE A 25 5.67 -51.07 27.03
CA ILE A 25 6.57 -50.46 28.03
C ILE A 25 7.84 -51.30 28.16
N ILE A 26 7.74 -52.63 28.23
CA ILE A 26 8.88 -53.54 28.35
C ILE A 26 9.77 -53.47 27.09
N GLU A 27 9.16 -53.38 25.91
CA GLU A 27 9.88 -53.19 24.63
C GLU A 27 10.58 -51.83 24.53
N THR A 28 10.23 -50.86 25.39
CA THR A 28 10.72 -49.47 25.35
C THR A 28 11.41 -49.10 26.66
N PRO A 29 12.61 -49.64 26.96
CA PRO A 29 13.30 -49.39 28.23
C PRO A 29 13.72 -47.92 28.42
N THR A 30 13.78 -47.14 27.34
CA THR A 30 14.11 -45.71 27.34
C THR A 30 12.88 -44.81 27.45
N LEU A 31 11.72 -45.34 27.89
CA LEU A 31 10.48 -44.60 27.97
C LEU A 31 10.57 -43.39 28.92
N THR A 32 10.35 -42.20 28.38
CA THR A 32 10.31 -40.94 29.14
C THR A 32 8.93 -40.28 29.13
N LYS A 33 8.04 -40.62 28.19
CA LYS A 33 6.69 -40.04 28.11
C LYS A 33 5.61 -41.10 27.89
N LEU A 34 4.56 -41.07 28.71
CA LEU A 34 3.40 -41.95 28.61
C LEU A 34 2.11 -41.14 28.49
N GLU A 35 1.34 -41.40 27.44
CA GLU A 35 -0.02 -40.87 27.28
C GLU A 35 -1.07 -41.98 27.32
N LEU A 36 -2.06 -41.83 28.18
CA LEU A 36 -3.22 -42.72 28.32
C LEU A 36 -4.48 -41.96 27.91
N ASN A 37 -4.94 -42.18 26.68
CA ASN A 37 -6.07 -41.45 26.09
C ASN A 37 -7.32 -42.34 26.07
N GLU A 38 -8.29 -42.01 26.93
CA GLU A 38 -9.58 -42.69 27.05
C GLU A 38 -9.47 -44.20 27.34
N CYS A 39 -8.41 -44.61 28.04
CA CYS A 39 -8.18 -46.00 28.42
C CYS A 39 -9.10 -46.39 29.60
N ILE A 40 -10.39 -46.52 29.33
CA ILE A 40 -11.46 -46.72 30.33
C ILE A 40 -11.34 -48.03 31.13
N HIS A 41 -10.46 -48.94 30.73
CA HIS A 41 -10.22 -50.19 31.45
C HIS A 41 -9.10 -50.07 32.51
N ILE A 42 -8.41 -48.92 32.56
CA ILE A 42 -7.33 -48.65 33.52
C ILE A 42 -7.91 -48.05 34.81
N ASN A 43 -8.39 -48.93 35.69
CA ASN A 43 -8.76 -48.60 37.07
C ASN A 43 -7.53 -48.70 38.01
N ASP A 44 -7.71 -48.50 39.32
CA ASP A 44 -6.60 -48.53 40.30
C ASP A 44 -5.80 -49.84 40.30
N THR A 45 -6.45 -50.99 40.09
CA THR A 45 -5.76 -52.29 40.02
C THR A 45 -4.97 -52.43 38.72
N ALA A 46 -5.56 -52.04 37.60
CA ALA A 46 -4.91 -52.12 36.30
C ALA A 46 -3.72 -51.16 36.20
N ILE A 47 -3.82 -49.94 36.75
CA ILE A 47 -2.70 -48.99 36.73
C ILE A 47 -1.58 -49.41 37.69
N ALA A 48 -1.89 -50.11 38.79
CA ALA A 48 -0.86 -50.70 39.64
C ALA A 48 -0.02 -51.73 38.85
N ASP A 49 -0.67 -52.60 38.09
CA ASP A 49 0.00 -53.60 37.23
C ASP A 49 0.84 -52.95 36.12
N VAL A 50 0.35 -51.85 35.54
CA VAL A 50 1.11 -51.05 34.57
C VAL A 50 2.31 -50.39 35.27
N ALA A 51 2.11 -49.81 36.45
CA ALA A 51 3.15 -49.12 37.20
C ALA A 51 4.31 -50.03 37.57
N GLU A 52 4.11 -51.33 37.82
CA GLU A 52 5.21 -52.27 38.06
C GLU A 52 6.18 -52.38 36.86
N THR A 53 5.66 -52.23 35.65
CA THR A 53 6.46 -52.26 34.41
C THR A 53 7.12 -50.94 34.08
N LEU A 54 6.65 -49.83 34.65
CA LEU A 54 7.25 -48.51 34.43
C LEU A 54 8.65 -48.42 35.03
N THR A 55 9.53 -47.75 34.29
CA THR A 55 10.88 -47.40 34.74
C THR A 55 10.84 -46.14 35.60
N LYS A 56 11.89 -45.92 36.37
CA LYS A 56 12.05 -44.68 37.16
C LYS A 56 12.31 -43.45 36.28
N ASP A 57 12.62 -43.66 35.00
CA ASP A 57 13.04 -42.64 34.04
C ASP A 57 11.86 -41.97 33.33
N LEU A 58 10.62 -42.37 33.66
CA LEU A 58 9.42 -41.71 33.15
C LEU A 58 9.36 -40.26 33.66
N GLN A 59 9.42 -39.30 32.74
CA GLN A 59 9.43 -37.87 33.00
C GLN A 59 8.07 -37.22 32.75
N SER A 60 7.23 -37.77 31.87
CA SER A 60 5.94 -37.18 31.53
C SER A 60 4.81 -38.21 31.54
N LEU A 61 3.72 -37.87 32.24
CA LEU A 61 2.48 -38.62 32.27
C LEU A 61 1.32 -37.71 31.87
N ILE A 62 0.61 -38.11 30.81
CA ILE A 62 -0.64 -37.45 30.38
C ILE A 62 -1.76 -38.49 30.42
N VAL A 63 -2.83 -38.17 31.12
CA VAL A 63 -4.01 -39.04 31.20
C VAL A 63 -5.25 -38.24 30.82
N ARG A 64 -6.00 -38.76 29.85
CA ARG A 64 -7.27 -38.19 29.41
C ARG A 64 -8.39 -39.19 29.68
N LYS A 65 -9.44 -38.75 30.38
CA LYS A 65 -10.61 -39.52 30.80
C LYS A 65 -10.24 -40.82 31.52
N GLY A 66 -9.25 -40.75 32.40
CA GLY A 66 -8.87 -41.87 33.27
C GLY A 66 -9.92 -42.12 34.34
N ILE A 67 -10.21 -43.40 34.63
CA ILE A 67 -11.19 -43.79 35.66
C ILE A 67 -10.55 -44.21 36.99
N PHE A 68 -9.22 -44.28 37.06
CA PHE A 68 -8.50 -44.54 38.31
C PHE A 68 -8.59 -43.33 39.25
N THR A 69 -8.44 -43.60 40.54
CA THR A 69 -8.58 -42.63 41.62
C THR A 69 -7.22 -42.13 42.11
N ASP A 70 -7.20 -41.36 43.19
CA ASP A 70 -5.99 -40.98 43.91
C ASP A 70 -5.07 -42.17 44.26
N LYS A 71 -5.62 -43.38 44.46
CA LYS A 71 -4.82 -44.60 44.68
C LYS A 71 -3.99 -44.98 43.46
N GLY A 72 -4.58 -44.89 42.27
CA GLY A 72 -3.88 -45.11 41.00
C GLY A 72 -2.71 -44.14 40.82
N VAL A 73 -2.93 -42.86 41.16
CA VAL A 73 -1.87 -41.84 41.16
C VAL A 73 -0.76 -42.18 42.16
N GLU A 74 -1.10 -42.68 43.35
CA GLU A 74 -0.12 -43.09 44.36
C GLU A 74 0.79 -44.22 43.85
N PHE A 75 0.23 -45.23 43.16
CA PHE A 75 1.04 -46.32 42.58
C PHE A 75 2.04 -45.81 41.54
N ILE A 76 1.59 -44.92 40.65
CA ILE A 76 2.47 -44.33 39.63
C ILE A 76 3.54 -43.47 40.30
N ALA A 77 3.16 -42.57 41.22
CA ALA A 77 4.07 -41.64 41.87
C ALA A 77 5.18 -42.37 42.64
N LYS A 78 4.85 -43.47 43.35
CA LYS A 78 5.85 -44.29 44.07
C LYS A 78 6.91 -44.88 43.15
N ARG A 79 6.53 -45.25 41.93
CA ARG A 79 7.43 -45.86 40.94
C ARG A 79 8.21 -44.82 40.16
N CYS A 80 7.53 -43.82 39.61
CA CYS A 80 8.05 -42.86 38.64
C CYS A 80 8.50 -41.58 39.35
N GLN A 81 9.59 -41.67 40.11
CA GLN A 81 10.05 -40.58 40.98
C GLN A 81 10.69 -39.40 40.23
N GLN A 82 11.12 -39.62 38.97
CA GLN A 82 11.66 -38.57 38.09
C GLN A 82 10.57 -37.87 37.25
N LEU A 83 9.29 -38.00 37.63
CA LEU A 83 8.22 -37.30 36.94
C LEU A 83 8.41 -35.79 37.03
N GLN A 84 8.41 -35.15 35.86
CA GLN A 84 8.52 -33.71 35.68
C GLN A 84 7.19 -33.11 35.24
N ASN A 85 6.43 -33.80 34.38
CA ASN A 85 5.22 -33.25 33.76
C ASN A 85 4.04 -34.19 33.98
N VAL A 86 3.02 -33.73 34.72
CA VAL A 86 1.80 -34.49 34.97
C VAL A 86 0.58 -33.70 34.51
N LYS A 87 -0.22 -34.31 33.63
CA LYS A 87 -1.44 -33.70 33.09
C LYS A 87 -2.62 -34.67 33.18
N PHE A 88 -3.65 -34.27 33.92
CA PHE A 88 -4.91 -34.99 34.04
C PHE A 88 -6.02 -34.19 33.33
N ILE A 89 -6.73 -34.83 32.41
CA ILE A 89 -7.78 -34.21 31.61
C ILE A 89 -9.05 -35.05 31.75
N GLY A 90 -10.11 -34.50 32.35
CA GLY A 90 -11.33 -35.24 32.67
C GLY A 90 -11.12 -36.48 33.58
N CYS A 91 -10.14 -36.47 34.47
CA CYS A 91 -9.84 -37.58 35.40
C CYS A 91 -10.52 -37.35 36.76
N ASN A 92 -11.85 -37.44 36.76
CA ASN A 92 -12.70 -36.85 37.80
C ASN A 92 -12.51 -37.41 39.22
N ALA A 93 -11.95 -38.61 39.33
CA ALA A 93 -11.69 -39.27 40.61
C ALA A 93 -10.31 -38.96 41.19
N VAL A 94 -9.51 -38.11 40.53
CA VAL A 94 -8.22 -37.63 41.02
C VAL A 94 -8.39 -36.28 41.70
N GLY A 95 -8.14 -36.22 43.01
CA GLY A 95 -8.32 -35.03 43.84
C GLY A 95 -7.11 -34.73 44.72
N GLU A 96 -7.39 -34.29 45.95
CA GLU A 96 -6.36 -33.81 46.88
C GLU A 96 -5.35 -34.89 47.30
N ASP A 97 -5.78 -36.14 47.46
CA ASP A 97 -4.89 -37.21 47.93
C ASP A 97 -3.94 -37.69 46.83
N GLY A 98 -4.34 -37.59 45.56
CA GLY A 98 -3.48 -37.81 44.40
C GLY A 98 -2.39 -36.74 44.31
N MET A 99 -2.75 -35.46 44.52
CA MET A 99 -1.79 -34.35 44.59
C MET A 99 -0.79 -34.54 45.73
N LYS A 100 -1.24 -34.96 46.92
CA LYS A 100 -0.34 -35.30 48.05
C LYS A 100 0.62 -36.43 47.68
N SER A 101 0.13 -37.44 46.98
CA SER A 101 0.93 -38.59 46.59
C SER A 101 2.02 -38.21 45.58
N LEU A 102 1.68 -37.35 44.61
CA LEU A 102 2.65 -36.75 43.70
C LEU A 102 3.72 -35.96 44.47
N GLY A 103 3.31 -35.07 45.38
CA GLY A 103 4.25 -34.27 46.17
C GLY A 103 5.18 -35.08 47.08
N ARG A 104 4.70 -36.22 47.60
CA ARG A 104 5.52 -37.11 48.46
C ARG A 104 6.60 -37.89 47.70
N HIS A 105 6.39 -38.17 46.42
CA HIS A 105 7.21 -39.14 45.68
C HIS A 105 7.92 -38.55 44.45
N CYS A 106 7.41 -37.45 43.88
CA CYS A 106 7.92 -36.84 42.65
C CYS A 106 8.50 -35.45 42.96
N ASN A 107 9.80 -35.40 43.25
CA ASN A 107 10.47 -34.16 43.64
C ASN A 107 10.94 -33.30 42.46
N ASP A 108 10.93 -33.87 41.25
CA ASP A 108 11.40 -33.21 40.02
C ASP A 108 10.25 -32.56 39.22
N LEU A 109 9.05 -32.46 39.79
CA LEU A 109 7.90 -31.89 39.11
C LEU A 109 8.17 -30.44 38.68
N ARG A 110 7.85 -30.16 37.41
CA ARG A 110 7.94 -28.85 36.76
C ARG A 110 6.59 -28.39 36.22
N THR A 111 5.71 -29.31 35.83
CA THR A 111 4.39 -28.99 35.28
C THR A 111 3.33 -29.86 35.93
N VAL A 112 2.29 -29.23 36.46
CA VAL A 112 1.11 -29.90 36.99
C VAL A 112 -0.14 -29.27 36.38
N ALA A 113 -0.93 -30.09 35.68
CA ALA A 113 -2.09 -29.63 34.94
C ALA A 113 -3.32 -30.50 35.23
N PHE A 114 -4.43 -29.87 35.60
CA PHE A 114 -5.75 -30.44 35.75
C PHE A 114 -6.69 -29.68 34.82
N ILE A 115 -7.32 -30.37 33.87
CA ILE A 115 -8.18 -29.75 32.86
C ILE A 115 -9.55 -30.42 32.87
N TYR A 116 -10.55 -29.65 33.28
CA TYR A 116 -11.93 -30.09 33.27
C TYR A 116 -12.44 -30.30 31.84
N GLU A 117 -13.23 -31.37 31.64
CA GLU A 117 -14.00 -31.60 30.41
C GLU A 117 -15.48 -31.70 30.76
N VAL A 118 -16.33 -31.22 29.84
CA VAL A 118 -17.78 -31.05 30.05
C VAL A 118 -18.49 -32.39 30.29
N ASN A 119 -19.51 -32.39 31.16
CA ASN A 119 -20.42 -33.50 31.52
C ASN A 119 -19.95 -34.45 32.63
N THR A 120 -19.07 -34.01 33.54
CA THR A 120 -18.64 -34.84 34.68
C THR A 120 -18.44 -34.04 35.96
N GLU A 121 -18.68 -34.62 37.15
CA GLU A 121 -18.40 -33.93 38.42
C GLU A 121 -16.92 -34.12 38.82
N TRP A 122 -16.10 -33.06 38.73
CA TRP A 122 -14.71 -33.07 39.21
C TRP A 122 -14.50 -31.96 40.24
N HIS A 123 -14.36 -32.36 41.51
CA HIS A 123 -14.37 -31.43 42.63
C HIS A 123 -12.97 -30.94 43.02
N ILE A 124 -12.40 -30.04 42.22
CA ILE A 124 -11.17 -29.29 42.55
C ILE A 124 -11.55 -27.88 43.00
N ILE A 125 -11.05 -27.47 44.17
CA ILE A 125 -11.38 -26.20 44.83
C ILE A 125 -10.11 -25.52 45.38
N ASP A 126 -10.22 -24.31 45.95
CA ASP A 126 -9.09 -23.58 46.54
C ASP A 126 -8.28 -24.39 47.56
N LYS A 127 -8.96 -25.21 48.36
CA LYS A 127 -8.32 -26.11 49.33
C LYS A 127 -7.40 -27.11 48.64
N SER A 128 -7.78 -27.61 47.46
CA SER A 128 -6.97 -28.52 46.65
C SER A 128 -5.69 -27.84 46.17
N LEU A 129 -5.76 -26.57 45.75
CA LEU A 129 -4.58 -25.77 45.40
C LEU A 129 -3.68 -25.50 46.62
N SER A 130 -4.26 -25.29 47.81
CA SER A 130 -3.51 -25.19 49.06
C SER A 130 -2.76 -26.49 49.37
N VAL A 131 -3.41 -27.64 49.16
CA VAL A 131 -2.79 -28.97 49.34
C VAL A 131 -1.64 -29.15 48.36
N LEU A 132 -1.84 -28.81 47.08
CA LEU A 132 -0.80 -28.86 46.06
C LEU A 132 0.41 -28.02 46.47
N ALA A 133 0.22 -26.74 46.78
CA ALA A 133 1.29 -25.81 47.16
C ALA A 133 2.06 -26.24 48.42
N LYS A 134 1.41 -26.95 49.35
CA LYS A 134 2.05 -27.47 50.58
C LYS A 134 2.74 -28.81 50.38
N SER A 135 2.25 -29.63 49.46
CA SER A 135 2.69 -31.02 49.32
C SER A 135 3.79 -31.18 48.28
N ILE A 136 3.79 -30.35 47.24
CA ILE A 136 4.78 -30.40 46.17
C ILE A 136 5.83 -29.32 46.45
N SER A 137 6.99 -29.72 46.97
CA SER A 137 8.11 -28.81 47.25
C SER A 137 9.00 -28.53 46.03
N ALA A 138 8.61 -29.02 44.85
CA ALA A 138 9.38 -28.87 43.63
C ALA A 138 9.32 -27.42 43.11
N GLU A 139 10.36 -26.99 42.40
CA GLU A 139 10.33 -25.73 41.65
C GLU A 139 9.42 -25.90 40.43
N ILE A 140 8.13 -25.60 40.62
CA ILE A 140 7.12 -25.71 39.57
C ILE A 140 7.23 -24.51 38.63
N ASN A 141 7.31 -24.81 37.33
CA ASN A 141 7.41 -23.81 36.28
C ASN A 141 6.05 -23.53 35.62
N SER A 142 5.14 -24.51 35.58
CA SER A 142 3.88 -24.42 34.87
C SER A 142 2.73 -25.06 35.66
N ILE A 143 1.65 -24.30 35.85
CA ILE A 143 0.43 -24.78 36.52
C ILE A 143 -0.78 -24.49 35.64
N ALA A 144 -1.63 -25.50 35.47
CA ALA A 144 -2.91 -25.34 34.79
C ALA A 144 -4.06 -25.96 35.59
N PHE A 145 -5.09 -25.17 35.88
CA PHE A 145 -6.35 -25.60 36.48
C PHE A 145 -7.49 -24.95 35.71
N VAL A 146 -7.99 -25.66 34.71
CA VAL A 146 -8.92 -25.10 33.71
C VAL A 146 -10.33 -25.64 33.92
N GLY A 147 -11.32 -24.74 33.92
CA GLY A 147 -12.75 -25.09 33.98
C GLY A 147 -13.29 -25.43 35.37
N PHE A 148 -12.61 -25.00 36.44
CA PHE A 148 -13.03 -25.24 37.81
C PHE A 148 -13.63 -23.97 38.44
N ASP A 149 -14.94 -23.80 38.33
CA ASP A 149 -15.67 -22.61 38.81
C ASP A 149 -15.56 -22.34 40.32
N GLU A 150 -15.17 -23.34 41.11
CA GLU A 150 -14.98 -23.21 42.55
C GLU A 150 -13.58 -22.72 42.96
N ILE A 151 -12.69 -22.49 41.99
CA ILE A 151 -11.41 -21.82 42.22
C ILE A 151 -11.60 -20.31 42.23
N THR A 152 -11.16 -19.67 43.31
CA THR A 152 -11.18 -18.21 43.51
C THR A 152 -9.77 -17.64 43.56
N ASP A 153 -9.65 -16.32 43.78
CA ASP A 153 -8.37 -15.66 44.02
C ASP A 153 -7.56 -16.33 45.14
N LEU A 154 -8.22 -16.90 46.16
CA LEU A 154 -7.55 -17.57 47.27
C LEU A 154 -6.74 -18.78 46.80
N GLY A 155 -7.28 -19.58 45.88
CA GLY A 155 -6.59 -20.72 45.30
C GLY A 155 -5.36 -20.31 44.51
N VAL A 156 -5.49 -19.28 43.67
CA VAL A 156 -4.37 -18.72 42.89
C VAL A 156 -3.31 -18.14 43.82
N ASN A 157 -3.71 -17.48 44.92
CA ASN A 157 -2.78 -16.95 45.92
C ASN A 157 -1.95 -18.06 46.57
N TYR A 158 -2.56 -19.21 46.93
CA TYR A 158 -1.78 -20.34 47.46
C TYR A 158 -0.73 -20.85 46.48
N VAL A 159 -1.06 -20.88 45.19
CA VAL A 159 -0.12 -21.28 44.13
C VAL A 159 0.99 -20.24 43.96
N ALA A 160 0.64 -18.97 43.85
CA ALA A 160 1.60 -17.88 43.68
C ALA A 160 2.57 -17.78 44.88
N ASP A 161 2.07 -17.96 46.10
CA ASP A 161 2.87 -17.94 47.33
C ASP A 161 3.73 -19.19 47.50
N GLY A 162 3.24 -20.36 47.06
CA GLY A 162 3.96 -21.63 47.15
C GLY A 162 5.14 -21.74 46.18
N TYR A 163 5.04 -21.13 44.99
CA TYR A 163 6.01 -21.29 43.90
C TYR A 163 6.63 -19.97 43.44
N GLN A 164 6.84 -19.05 44.38
CA GLN A 164 7.39 -17.72 44.13
C GLN A 164 8.63 -17.75 43.24
N ASN A 165 8.67 -16.89 42.23
CA ASN A 165 9.76 -16.74 41.25
C ASN A 165 10.10 -17.97 40.39
N THR A 166 9.44 -19.12 40.58
CA THR A 166 9.64 -20.32 39.76
C THR A 166 8.61 -20.45 38.64
N LEU A 167 7.40 -19.91 38.84
CA LEU A 167 6.34 -19.97 37.84
C LEU A 167 6.65 -19.10 36.62
N ASN A 168 6.65 -19.76 35.46
CA ASN A 168 6.76 -19.16 34.13
C ASN A 168 5.44 -19.23 33.37
N GLN A 169 4.56 -20.19 33.67
CA GLN A 169 3.30 -20.38 32.98
C GLN A 169 2.16 -20.64 33.97
N VAL A 170 1.04 -19.96 33.79
CA VAL A 170 -0.17 -20.21 34.57
C VAL A 170 -1.40 -20.21 33.66
N ASN A 171 -2.26 -21.21 33.83
CA ASN A 171 -3.54 -21.27 33.12
C ASN A 171 -4.68 -21.56 34.12
N PHE A 172 -5.54 -20.57 34.34
CA PHE A 172 -6.77 -20.72 35.11
C PHE A 172 -7.99 -20.31 34.28
N SER A 173 -7.96 -20.62 32.98
CA SER A 173 -9.07 -20.32 32.09
C SER A 173 -10.36 -21.01 32.52
N HIS A 174 -11.49 -20.36 32.32
CA HIS A 174 -12.82 -20.82 32.72
C HIS A 174 -12.98 -21.05 34.23
N CYS A 175 -12.27 -20.26 35.04
CA CYS A 175 -12.47 -20.19 36.49
C CYS A 175 -13.15 -18.86 36.85
N GLY A 176 -14.47 -18.79 36.72
CA GLY A 176 -15.23 -17.53 36.72
C GLY A 176 -15.22 -16.72 38.02
N LYS A 177 -14.65 -17.23 39.12
CA LYS A 177 -14.53 -16.52 40.41
C LYS A 177 -13.17 -15.85 40.63
N ILE A 178 -12.27 -15.89 39.64
CA ILE A 178 -10.97 -15.21 39.66
C ILE A 178 -11.13 -13.72 39.27
N THR A 179 -10.47 -12.82 40.00
CA THR A 179 -10.52 -11.37 39.83
C THR A 179 -9.11 -10.74 39.77
N ASP A 180 -9.03 -9.41 39.84
CA ASP A 180 -7.77 -8.67 39.87
C ASP A 180 -6.85 -9.07 41.04
N ASP A 181 -7.39 -9.55 42.16
CA ASP A 181 -6.58 -9.91 43.33
C ASP A 181 -5.61 -11.06 43.03
N ALA A 182 -6.05 -12.09 42.28
CA ALA A 182 -5.18 -13.15 41.78
C ALA A 182 -4.06 -12.61 40.88
N LEU A 183 -4.41 -11.76 39.90
CA LEU A 183 -3.45 -11.13 38.97
C LEU A 183 -2.42 -10.30 39.73
N ILE A 184 -2.86 -9.55 40.74
CA ILE A 184 -2.01 -8.72 41.58
C ILE A 184 -1.01 -9.57 42.36
N THR A 185 -1.45 -10.69 42.94
CA THR A 185 -0.56 -11.60 43.67
C THR A 185 0.43 -12.27 42.72
N LEU A 186 -0.03 -12.77 41.57
CA LEU A 186 0.85 -13.33 40.53
C LEU A 186 1.90 -12.32 40.09
N ALA A 187 1.52 -11.06 39.83
CA ALA A 187 2.44 -10.00 39.44
C ALA A 187 3.51 -9.70 40.50
N LYS A 188 3.17 -9.84 41.79
CA LYS A 188 4.10 -9.62 42.91
C LYS A 188 5.06 -10.79 43.11
N CYS A 189 4.53 -12.01 43.05
CA CYS A 189 5.23 -13.23 43.41
C CYS A 189 5.98 -13.89 42.24
N CYS A 190 5.52 -13.70 41.00
CA CYS A 190 5.95 -14.48 39.83
C CYS A 190 6.47 -13.56 38.70
N LYS A 191 7.58 -12.86 38.93
CA LYS A 191 8.15 -11.90 37.96
C LYS A 191 8.71 -12.56 36.68
N GLY A 192 8.92 -13.88 36.72
CA GLY A 192 9.41 -14.69 35.60
C GLY A 192 8.31 -15.16 34.63
N LEU A 193 7.05 -14.80 34.86
CA LEU A 193 5.94 -15.20 34.01
C LEU A 193 6.17 -14.84 32.53
N ARG A 194 5.97 -15.84 31.68
CA ARG A 194 6.04 -15.78 30.22
C ARG A 194 4.69 -16.09 29.58
N ASP A 195 3.90 -16.97 30.20
CA ASP A 195 2.61 -17.41 29.68
C ASP A 195 1.54 -17.24 30.76
N ILE A 196 0.46 -16.54 30.41
CA ILE A 196 -0.69 -16.36 31.29
C ILE A 196 -1.99 -16.51 30.51
N GLU A 197 -2.78 -17.48 30.93
CA GLU A 197 -4.09 -17.76 30.36
C GLU A 197 -5.17 -17.67 31.43
N LEU A 198 -6.05 -16.67 31.29
CA LEU A 198 -7.15 -16.38 32.20
C LEU A 198 -8.44 -16.09 31.42
N ASN A 199 -8.67 -16.81 30.33
CA ASN A 199 -9.89 -16.64 29.52
C ASN A 199 -11.14 -16.90 30.38
N SER A 200 -12.21 -16.11 30.20
CA SER A 200 -13.48 -16.24 30.90
C SER A 200 -13.34 -16.09 32.43
N THR A 201 -12.57 -15.08 32.86
CA THR A 201 -12.44 -14.67 34.27
C THR A 201 -12.91 -13.23 34.48
N ASN A 202 -13.05 -12.78 35.73
CA ASN A 202 -13.57 -11.45 36.09
C ASN A 202 -12.46 -10.41 36.35
N ILE A 203 -11.40 -10.47 35.54
CA ILE A 203 -10.27 -9.52 35.62
C ILE A 203 -10.60 -8.18 34.96
N THR A 204 -9.96 -7.11 35.42
CA THR A 204 -10.14 -5.74 34.91
C THR A 204 -8.79 -5.09 34.54
N ASP A 205 -8.86 -3.88 33.98
CA ASP A 205 -7.66 -3.10 33.64
C ASP A 205 -6.68 -2.90 34.81
N LYS A 206 -7.17 -2.91 36.06
CA LYS A 206 -6.31 -2.73 37.24
C LYS A 206 -5.37 -3.91 37.45
N GLY A 207 -5.86 -5.14 37.35
CA GLY A 207 -5.04 -6.35 37.47
C GLY A 207 -4.00 -6.42 36.35
N VAL A 208 -4.43 -6.18 35.10
CA VAL A 208 -3.54 -6.21 33.93
C VAL A 208 -2.46 -5.13 34.00
N SER A 209 -2.79 -3.92 34.46
CA SER A 209 -1.81 -2.85 34.63
C SER A 209 -0.68 -3.25 35.58
N LEU A 210 -1.01 -3.85 36.73
CA LEU A 210 0.02 -4.28 37.68
C LEU A 210 0.84 -5.45 37.12
N LEU A 211 0.19 -6.42 36.48
CA LEU A 211 0.85 -7.53 35.80
C LEU A 211 1.88 -7.02 34.79
N ALA A 212 1.47 -6.17 33.86
CA ALA A 212 2.34 -5.62 32.82
C ALA A 212 3.52 -4.84 33.40
N SER A 213 3.32 -4.14 34.53
CA SER A 213 4.39 -3.37 35.19
C SER A 213 5.46 -4.22 35.88
N LYS A 214 5.17 -5.51 36.16
CA LYS A 214 6.06 -6.40 36.93
C LYS A 214 6.58 -7.59 36.13
N CYS A 215 5.83 -8.04 35.12
CA CYS A 215 6.13 -9.24 34.34
C CYS A 215 6.55 -8.87 32.91
N SER A 216 7.76 -8.33 32.77
CA SER A 216 8.26 -7.87 31.46
C SER A 216 8.70 -9.00 30.50
N GLN A 217 8.69 -10.25 30.99
CA GLN A 217 9.04 -11.44 30.21
C GLN A 217 7.82 -12.13 29.57
N LEU A 218 6.63 -11.53 29.66
CA LEU A 218 5.43 -12.09 29.04
C LEU A 218 5.59 -12.21 27.52
N GLU A 219 5.32 -13.41 27.02
CA GLU A 219 5.40 -13.86 25.63
C GLU A 219 4.00 -14.25 25.12
N ILE A 220 3.16 -14.87 25.96
CA ILE A 220 1.81 -15.34 25.61
C ILE A 220 0.81 -14.82 26.66
N VAL A 221 -0.24 -14.16 26.19
CA VAL A 221 -1.32 -13.65 27.03
C VAL A 221 -2.67 -14.02 26.41
N ASN A 222 -3.49 -14.74 27.16
CA ASN A 222 -4.85 -15.10 26.75
C ASN A 222 -5.87 -14.60 27.78
N PHE A 223 -6.54 -13.51 27.43
CA PHE A 223 -7.61 -12.87 28.20
C PHE A 223 -8.93 -12.81 27.42
N GLY A 224 -9.19 -13.82 26.58
CA GLY A 224 -10.48 -13.91 25.88
C GLY A 224 -11.66 -13.94 26.85
N ASN A 225 -12.79 -13.36 26.45
CA ASN A 225 -14.04 -13.31 27.21
C ASN A 225 -13.92 -12.66 28.60
N CYS A 226 -12.92 -11.80 28.82
CA CYS A 226 -12.77 -10.99 30.02
C CYS A 226 -13.46 -9.63 29.81
N LEU A 227 -14.75 -9.60 30.13
CA LEU A 227 -15.70 -8.56 29.72
C LEU A 227 -15.42 -7.14 30.26
N GLU A 228 -14.60 -7.01 31.30
CA GLU A 228 -14.27 -5.73 31.93
C GLU A 228 -12.94 -5.13 31.43
N LEU A 229 -12.24 -5.78 30.50
CA LEU A 229 -11.01 -5.26 29.90
C LEU A 229 -11.31 -4.22 28.82
N SER A 230 -10.54 -3.12 28.82
CA SER A 230 -10.59 -2.05 27.84
C SER A 230 -9.23 -1.81 27.17
N ASP A 231 -9.15 -0.81 26.30
CA ASP A 231 -7.89 -0.38 25.67
C ASP A 231 -6.76 -0.08 26.67
N SER A 232 -7.12 0.33 27.89
CA SER A 232 -6.15 0.59 28.97
C SER A 232 -5.33 -0.65 29.32
N SER A 233 -5.94 -1.84 29.36
CA SER A 233 -5.23 -3.10 29.58
C SER A 233 -4.16 -3.34 28.52
N ILE A 234 -4.52 -3.14 27.26
CA ILE A 234 -3.65 -3.43 26.12
C ILE A 234 -2.54 -2.39 26.01
N GLU A 235 -2.83 -1.13 26.29
CA GLU A 235 -1.82 -0.07 26.37
C GLU A 235 -0.78 -0.38 27.47
N ASN A 236 -1.21 -0.88 28.63
CA ASN A 236 -0.29 -1.26 29.70
C ASN A 236 0.59 -2.45 29.29
N LEU A 237 0.01 -3.50 28.67
CA LEU A 237 0.77 -4.63 28.13
C LEU A 237 1.78 -4.16 27.07
N ALA A 238 1.36 -3.32 26.13
CA ALA A 238 2.22 -2.78 25.10
C ALA A 238 3.43 -2.01 25.66
N LYS A 239 3.26 -1.31 26.80
CA LYS A 239 4.34 -0.57 27.46
C LYS A 239 5.25 -1.47 28.32
N GLY A 240 4.68 -2.50 28.95
CA GLY A 240 5.38 -3.31 29.96
C GLY A 240 6.01 -4.60 29.43
N CYS A 241 5.50 -5.14 28.32
CA CYS A 241 5.78 -6.50 27.85
C CYS A 241 6.26 -6.50 26.39
N PRO A 242 7.50 -6.04 26.11
CA PRO A 242 8.02 -5.92 24.74
C PRO A 242 8.29 -7.27 24.06
N LYS A 243 8.32 -8.37 24.82
CA LYS A 243 8.54 -9.74 24.33
C LYS A 243 7.26 -10.47 23.92
N LEU A 244 6.12 -9.78 23.94
CA LEU A 244 4.83 -10.39 23.64
C LEU A 244 4.82 -10.89 22.18
N THR A 245 4.53 -12.17 22.01
CA THR A 245 4.43 -12.88 20.73
C THR A 245 2.99 -13.23 20.39
N GLN A 246 2.15 -13.51 21.40
CA GLN A 246 0.77 -13.90 21.21
C GLN A 246 -0.15 -13.16 22.19
N LEU A 247 -1.23 -12.58 21.66
CA LEU A 247 -2.27 -11.95 22.45
C LEU A 247 -3.66 -12.38 21.96
N ASN A 248 -4.46 -12.91 22.88
CA ASN A 248 -5.88 -13.19 22.66
C ASN A 248 -6.75 -12.35 23.59
N VAL A 249 -7.63 -11.55 23.01
CA VAL A 249 -8.64 -10.73 23.69
C VAL A 249 -10.02 -10.85 23.02
N GLU A 250 -10.30 -12.02 22.47
CA GLU A 250 -11.59 -12.36 21.86
C GLU A 250 -12.76 -12.00 22.81
N SER A 251 -13.87 -11.51 22.27
CA SER A 251 -15.10 -11.16 23.01
C SER A 251 -14.92 -10.10 24.11
N CYS A 252 -13.81 -9.37 24.15
CA CYS A 252 -13.60 -8.22 25.02
C CYS A 252 -14.17 -6.94 24.37
N TYR A 253 -15.46 -6.69 24.56
CA TYR A 253 -16.23 -5.67 23.83
C TYR A 253 -15.86 -4.20 24.15
N ARG A 254 -15.03 -3.90 25.16
CA ARG A 254 -14.56 -2.52 25.45
C ARG A 254 -13.20 -2.21 24.82
N ILE A 255 -12.65 -3.14 24.04
CA ILE A 255 -11.41 -2.97 23.28
C ILE A 255 -11.73 -2.42 21.88
N THR A 256 -10.97 -1.41 21.45
CA THR A 256 -11.13 -0.67 20.19
C THR A 256 -9.81 -0.60 19.39
N GLU A 257 -9.79 0.14 18.29
CA GLU A 257 -8.61 0.35 17.44
C GLU A 257 -7.39 0.96 18.16
N LEU A 258 -7.60 1.62 19.30
CA LEU A 258 -6.52 2.19 20.12
C LEU A 258 -5.57 1.11 20.65
N SER A 259 -6.09 -0.09 20.92
CA SER A 259 -5.32 -1.26 21.33
C SER A 259 -4.35 -1.72 20.25
N LEU A 260 -4.83 -1.86 19.00
CA LEU A 260 -3.98 -2.22 17.85
C LEU A 260 -2.85 -1.21 17.64
N ALA A 261 -3.15 0.08 17.77
CA ALA A 261 -2.15 1.15 17.62
C ALA A 261 -1.08 1.13 18.72
N SER A 262 -1.44 0.71 19.94
CA SER A 262 -0.52 0.60 21.08
C SER A 262 0.41 -0.60 20.92
N LEU A 263 -0.13 -1.76 20.57
CA LEU A 263 0.64 -2.99 20.34
C LEU A 263 1.66 -2.83 19.22
N ALA A 264 1.25 -2.23 18.10
CA ALA A 264 2.13 -1.97 16.96
C ALA A 264 3.36 -1.10 17.31
N LYS A 265 3.31 -0.34 18.41
CA LYS A 265 4.43 0.49 18.88
C LYS A 265 5.29 -0.21 19.92
N GLY A 266 4.69 -1.04 20.77
CA GLY A 266 5.33 -1.59 21.97
C GLY A 266 5.84 -3.02 21.84
N CYS A 267 5.21 -3.83 21.00
CA CYS A 267 5.43 -5.28 20.93
C CYS A 267 5.77 -5.70 19.49
N LEU A 268 7.02 -5.47 19.07
CA LEU A 268 7.47 -5.76 17.70
C LEU A 268 7.67 -7.25 17.41
N GLU A 269 7.65 -8.08 18.45
CA GLU A 269 7.81 -9.53 18.39
C GLU A 269 6.47 -10.28 18.19
N LEU A 270 5.36 -9.56 18.02
CA LEU A 270 4.03 -10.14 17.85
C LEU A 270 3.92 -10.98 16.59
N GLU A 271 3.43 -12.20 16.77
CA GLU A 271 3.20 -13.22 15.73
C GLU A 271 1.71 -13.53 15.55
N VAL A 272 0.93 -13.47 16.63
CA VAL A 272 -0.50 -13.83 16.64
C VAL A 272 -1.30 -12.80 17.46
N LEU A 273 -2.32 -12.22 16.82
CA LEU A 273 -3.31 -11.34 17.45
C LEU A 273 -4.71 -11.87 17.20
N ASN A 274 -5.45 -12.11 18.28
CA ASN A 274 -6.88 -12.43 18.22
C ASN A 274 -7.70 -11.32 18.89
N PHE A 275 -8.49 -10.62 18.07
CA PHE A 275 -9.41 -9.56 18.43
C PHE A 275 -10.84 -9.88 17.97
N ASP A 276 -11.17 -11.15 17.74
CA ASP A 276 -12.50 -11.58 17.33
C ASP A 276 -13.56 -11.06 18.32
N GLN A 277 -14.71 -10.63 17.80
CA GLN A 277 -15.85 -10.14 18.60
C GLN A 277 -15.53 -8.94 19.53
N THR A 278 -14.52 -8.13 19.19
CA THR A 278 -14.24 -6.85 19.85
C THR A 278 -14.95 -5.67 19.15
N SER A 279 -14.83 -4.46 19.69
CA SER A 279 -15.43 -3.23 19.15
C SER A 279 -14.48 -2.43 18.26
N ILE A 280 -13.58 -3.11 17.55
CA ILE A 280 -12.69 -2.47 16.58
C ILE A 280 -13.51 -1.94 15.41
N ARG A 281 -13.31 -0.65 15.10
CA ARG A 281 -13.96 0.04 13.98
C ARG A 281 -13.07 0.21 12.77
N THR A 282 -11.79 0.45 13.04
CA THR A 282 -10.78 0.70 12.02
C THR A 282 -9.47 -0.04 12.35
N ILE A 283 -8.74 -0.50 11.34
CA ILE A 283 -7.39 -1.02 11.57
C ILE A 283 -6.37 0.13 11.39
N PRO A 284 -5.42 0.35 12.31
CA PRO A 284 -4.40 1.37 12.15
C PRO A 284 -3.29 0.88 11.19
N VAL A 285 -2.80 1.77 10.32
CA VAL A 285 -1.68 1.48 9.39
C VAL A 285 -0.42 0.96 10.10
N LEU A 286 -0.22 1.31 11.37
CA LEU A 286 0.93 0.86 12.16
C LEU A 286 1.00 -0.66 12.31
N ILE A 287 -0.11 -1.37 12.16
CA ILE A 287 -0.13 -2.83 12.22
C ILE A 287 0.79 -3.47 11.17
N VAL A 288 1.02 -2.77 10.05
CA VAL A 288 1.95 -3.17 8.99
C VAL A 288 3.41 -3.22 9.47
N GLY A 289 3.76 -2.47 10.52
CA GLY A 289 5.09 -2.49 11.10
C GLY A 289 5.44 -3.78 11.86
N LEU A 290 4.45 -4.63 12.18
CA LEU A 290 4.63 -5.89 12.89
C LEU A 290 5.04 -7.00 11.91
N ARG A 291 6.33 -7.07 11.60
CA ARG A 291 6.87 -7.96 10.54
C ARG A 291 6.77 -9.46 10.83
N LYS A 292 6.64 -9.81 12.11
CA LYS A 292 6.46 -11.19 12.54
C LYS A 292 5.00 -11.60 12.59
N LEU A 293 4.07 -10.65 12.43
CA LEU A 293 2.65 -10.91 12.54
C LEU A 293 2.20 -11.79 11.39
N SER A 294 1.77 -13.01 11.75
CA SER A 294 1.33 -14.04 10.82
C SER A 294 -0.18 -14.22 10.84
N ILE A 295 -0.81 -13.91 11.98
CA ILE A 295 -2.26 -14.10 12.20
C ILE A 295 -2.83 -12.83 12.84
N LEU A 296 -3.80 -12.21 12.16
CA LEU A 296 -4.66 -11.16 12.72
C LEU A 296 -6.12 -11.59 12.58
N SER A 297 -6.74 -12.01 13.68
CA SER A 297 -8.15 -12.44 13.71
C SER A 297 -9.04 -11.28 14.14
N LEU A 298 -10.04 -10.96 13.31
CA LEU A 298 -11.01 -9.86 13.48
C LEU A 298 -12.46 -10.32 13.13
N HIS A 299 -12.74 -11.61 13.27
CA HIS A 299 -14.04 -12.18 12.95
C HIS A 299 -15.11 -11.61 13.88
N ALA A 300 -16.29 -11.35 13.31
CA ALA A 300 -17.45 -10.83 14.04
C ALA A 300 -17.22 -9.51 14.81
N CYS A 301 -16.22 -8.70 14.42
CA CYS A 301 -16.13 -7.28 14.78
C CYS A 301 -17.22 -6.49 14.05
N ARG A 302 -18.42 -6.40 14.64
CA ARG A 302 -19.63 -5.88 13.98
C ARG A 302 -19.53 -4.40 13.58
N GLU A 303 -18.66 -3.64 14.22
CA GLU A 303 -18.47 -2.22 13.95
C GLU A 303 -17.29 -1.95 12.99
N LEU A 304 -16.60 -2.99 12.49
CA LEU A 304 -15.47 -2.86 11.59
C LEU A 304 -15.94 -2.44 10.20
N TYR A 305 -15.68 -1.19 9.82
CA TYR A 305 -16.03 -0.66 8.50
C TYR A 305 -14.80 -0.30 7.66
N HIS A 306 -13.59 -0.41 8.22
CA HIS A 306 -12.37 -0.08 7.52
C HIS A 306 -11.17 -0.91 8.02
N PRO A 307 -10.39 -1.56 7.14
CA PRO A 307 -10.58 -1.66 5.70
C PRO A 307 -11.75 -2.62 5.36
N PRO A 308 -12.19 -2.68 4.09
CA PRO A 308 -13.27 -3.58 3.68
C PRO A 308 -13.02 -5.05 4.04
N PRO A 309 -14.07 -5.86 4.28
CA PRO A 309 -13.92 -7.28 4.64
C PRO A 309 -13.00 -8.09 3.71
N GLU A 310 -13.05 -7.82 2.40
CA GLU A 310 -12.24 -8.52 1.39
C GLU A 310 -10.74 -8.28 1.55
N VAL A 311 -10.35 -7.16 2.18
CA VAL A 311 -8.96 -6.82 2.50
C VAL A 311 -8.51 -7.57 3.74
N ILE A 312 -9.39 -7.66 4.74
CA ILE A 312 -9.12 -8.33 6.01
C ILE A 312 -8.93 -9.83 5.79
N ASP A 313 -9.71 -10.44 4.89
CA ASP A 313 -9.60 -11.86 4.53
C ASP A 313 -8.22 -12.24 3.97
N ARG A 314 -7.51 -11.29 3.36
CA ARG A 314 -6.16 -11.46 2.84
C ARG A 314 -5.07 -11.22 3.89
N GLN A 315 -5.43 -11.12 5.17
CA GLN A 315 -4.52 -10.95 6.31
C GLN A 315 -3.57 -9.75 6.11
N ILE A 316 -2.34 -9.83 6.62
CA ILE A 316 -1.35 -8.75 6.58
C ILE A 316 -1.03 -8.29 5.15
N ASP A 317 -0.96 -9.22 4.19
CA ASP A 317 -0.68 -8.89 2.78
C ASP A 317 -1.79 -8.03 2.16
N GLY A 318 -3.05 -8.31 2.48
CA GLY A 318 -4.19 -7.48 2.09
C GLY A 318 -4.11 -6.08 2.68
N LEU A 319 -3.83 -5.97 3.98
CA LEU A 319 -3.68 -4.68 4.66
C LEU A 319 -2.52 -3.87 4.08
N LEU A 320 -1.40 -4.51 3.78
CA LEU A 320 -0.26 -3.90 3.09
C LEU A 320 -0.67 -3.33 1.73
N GLU A 321 -1.41 -4.08 0.92
CA GLU A 321 -1.91 -3.62 -0.38
C GLU A 321 -2.90 -2.44 -0.24
N PHE A 322 -3.80 -2.51 0.74
CA PHE A 322 -4.80 -1.48 0.97
C PHE A 322 -4.21 -0.17 1.51
N TYR A 323 -3.37 -0.23 2.54
CA TYR A 323 -2.77 0.97 3.14
C TYR A 323 -1.72 1.65 2.25
N LYS A 324 -1.19 0.96 1.24
CA LYS A 324 -0.35 1.56 0.19
C LYS A 324 -1.07 2.72 -0.54
N GLU A 325 -2.39 2.66 -0.68
CA GLU A 325 -3.15 3.68 -1.42
C GLU A 325 -3.76 4.78 -0.53
N TYR A 326 -3.89 4.53 0.77
CA TYR A 326 -4.88 5.20 1.63
C TYR A 326 -4.39 6.40 2.44
N SER A 327 -3.08 6.55 2.69
CA SER A 327 -2.54 7.66 3.49
C SER A 327 -2.49 8.96 2.69
N LEU A 328 -3.64 9.43 2.20
CA LEU A 328 -3.77 10.60 1.31
C LEU A 328 -3.05 11.84 1.87
N ALA A 329 -3.11 12.05 3.19
CA ALA A 329 -2.42 13.17 3.84
C ALA A 329 -0.89 13.06 3.68
N TYR A 330 -0.33 11.86 3.82
CA TYR A 330 1.12 11.62 3.83
C TYR A 330 1.63 10.99 2.54
N ARG A 331 1.00 11.31 1.40
CA ARG A 331 1.38 10.80 0.09
C ARG A 331 1.99 11.91 -0.77
N LEU A 332 3.17 11.66 -1.34
CA LEU A 332 3.87 12.60 -2.22
C LEU A 332 4.31 11.90 -3.51
N LYS A 333 4.21 12.61 -4.63
CA LYS A 333 4.74 12.14 -5.91
C LYS A 333 6.16 12.61 -6.12
N VAL A 334 7.00 11.71 -6.64
CA VAL A 334 8.36 12.01 -7.10
C VAL A 334 8.49 11.61 -8.56
N PHE A 335 8.62 12.57 -9.46
CA PHE A 335 8.81 12.31 -10.88
C PHE A 335 10.29 12.26 -11.24
N LEU A 336 10.74 11.16 -11.85
CA LEU A 336 12.06 11.06 -12.46
C LEU A 336 11.99 11.50 -13.93
N LEU A 337 12.68 12.59 -14.24
CA LEU A 337 12.74 13.17 -15.59
C LEU A 337 14.15 13.07 -16.15
N GLY A 338 14.28 12.96 -17.47
CA GLY A 338 15.58 12.90 -18.14
C GLY A 338 15.56 12.00 -19.36
N ASP A 339 16.61 12.09 -20.17
CA ASP A 339 16.71 11.36 -21.44
C ASP A 339 16.74 9.83 -21.23
N GLN A 340 16.58 9.09 -22.32
CA GLN A 340 16.68 7.63 -22.28
C GLN A 340 18.07 7.20 -21.80
N ASN A 341 18.14 6.09 -21.05
CA ASN A 341 19.39 5.47 -20.57
C ASN A 341 20.27 6.34 -19.66
N VAL A 342 19.76 7.45 -19.10
CA VAL A 342 20.50 8.27 -18.12
C VAL A 342 20.55 7.67 -16.71
N GLY A 343 19.92 6.51 -16.46
CA GLY A 343 19.93 5.82 -15.16
C GLY A 343 18.76 6.16 -14.23
N LYS A 344 17.61 6.57 -14.77
CA LYS A 344 16.39 6.87 -13.99
C LYS A 344 15.89 5.66 -13.22
N THR A 345 15.66 4.53 -13.91
CA THR A 345 15.19 3.27 -13.31
C THR A 345 16.15 2.77 -12.24
N THR A 346 17.45 2.81 -12.50
CA THR A 346 18.47 2.43 -11.52
C THR A 346 18.42 3.32 -10.27
N LEU A 347 18.22 4.63 -10.44
CA LEU A 347 18.06 5.55 -9.32
C LEU A 347 16.75 5.29 -8.55
N ALA A 348 15.64 5.00 -9.24
CA ALA A 348 14.37 4.62 -8.61
C ALA A 348 14.55 3.42 -7.69
N SER A 349 15.13 2.33 -8.23
CA SER A 349 15.42 1.10 -7.50
C SER A 349 16.36 1.34 -6.31
N ALA A 350 17.39 2.18 -6.48
CA ALA A 350 18.34 2.53 -5.42
C ALA A 350 17.71 3.37 -4.30
N LEU A 351 16.75 4.26 -4.62
CA LEU A 351 16.00 5.02 -3.61
C LEU A 351 15.16 4.08 -2.74
N VAL A 352 14.42 3.17 -3.37
CA VAL A 352 13.52 2.22 -2.69
C VAL A 352 14.29 1.19 -1.85
N GLY A 353 15.53 0.85 -2.24
CA GLY A 353 16.37 -0.13 -1.55
C GLY A 353 16.28 -1.56 -2.12
N SER A 354 15.66 -1.71 -3.30
CA SER A 354 15.60 -2.98 -4.03
C SER A 354 16.54 -2.92 -5.23
N LEU A 355 17.80 -3.36 -5.07
CA LEU A 355 18.73 -3.50 -6.19
C LEU A 355 18.47 -4.78 -7.02
N LEU A 356 17.50 -5.61 -6.62
CA LEU A 356 17.25 -6.95 -7.19
C LEU A 356 16.25 -6.97 -8.36
N GLY A 357 15.83 -5.81 -8.89
CA GLY A 357 14.77 -5.74 -9.91
C GLY A 357 15.00 -4.76 -11.06
N ALA A 358 16.20 -4.19 -11.23
CA ALA A 358 16.46 -3.31 -12.37
C ALA A 358 16.37 -4.12 -13.67
N THR A 359 15.30 -3.90 -14.45
CA THR A 359 15.14 -4.51 -15.77
C THR A 359 16.25 -4.03 -16.70
N GLU A 360 16.88 -4.95 -17.43
CA GLU A 360 17.84 -4.59 -18.48
C GLU A 360 17.08 -4.02 -19.68
N GLY A 361 17.00 -2.69 -19.78
CA GLY A 361 16.41 -2.03 -20.95
C GLY A 361 15.84 -0.63 -20.66
N PRO A 362 15.48 0.13 -21.70
CA PRO A 362 14.82 1.42 -21.53
C PRO A 362 13.35 1.27 -21.08
N THR A 363 12.90 2.16 -20.21
CA THR A 363 11.49 2.25 -19.79
C THR A 363 10.58 2.55 -20.99
N GLU A 364 9.65 1.64 -21.31
CA GLU A 364 8.75 1.79 -22.47
C GLU A 364 7.60 2.79 -22.21
N GLY A 365 7.13 2.91 -20.97
CA GLY A 365 6.03 3.79 -20.55
C GLY A 365 6.33 4.50 -19.24
N VAL A 366 5.51 4.24 -18.23
CA VAL A 366 5.56 4.77 -16.88
C VAL A 366 5.61 3.60 -15.91
N ASN A 367 6.64 3.56 -15.08
CA ASN A 367 6.66 2.68 -13.91
C ASN A 367 6.42 3.50 -12.64
N ILE A 368 5.67 2.96 -11.69
CA ILE A 368 5.46 3.58 -10.37
C ILE A 368 5.92 2.62 -9.29
N ASP A 369 6.98 3.00 -8.59
CA ASP A 369 7.42 2.30 -7.38
C ASP A 369 6.87 3.01 -6.15
N LEU A 370 6.10 2.30 -5.33
CA LEU A 370 5.61 2.79 -4.05
C LEU A 370 6.68 2.60 -2.97
N TRP A 371 7.05 3.68 -2.28
CA TRP A 371 8.11 3.66 -1.28
C TRP A 371 7.66 4.24 0.07
N HIS A 372 7.77 3.42 1.11
CA HIS A 372 7.51 3.81 2.50
C HIS A 372 8.83 3.95 3.26
N PRO A 373 9.47 5.14 3.27
CA PRO A 373 10.83 5.29 3.77
C PRO A 373 11.02 4.96 5.25
N PHE A 374 9.99 5.05 6.09
CA PHE A 374 10.15 4.99 7.55
C PHE A 374 9.57 3.74 8.24
N VAL A 375 9.19 2.71 7.47
CA VAL A 375 8.73 1.42 8.04
C VAL A 375 9.85 0.74 8.85
N ASP A 376 11.08 0.84 8.35
CA ASP A 376 12.24 0.10 8.86
C ASP A 376 13.14 0.85 9.85
N SER A 377 12.83 2.10 10.20
CA SER A 377 13.73 3.07 10.87
C SER A 377 15.09 3.34 10.19
N GLN A 378 15.52 2.53 9.20
CA GLN A 378 16.81 2.66 8.53
C GLN A 378 17.04 4.01 7.86
N ASN A 379 15.98 4.63 7.33
CA ASN A 379 16.08 5.94 6.69
C ASN A 379 15.90 7.11 7.69
N GLU A 380 15.52 6.86 8.95
CA GLU A 380 15.40 7.91 9.97
C GLU A 380 16.75 8.60 10.23
N LYS A 381 17.87 7.89 10.02
CA LYS A 381 19.23 8.45 10.11
C LYS A 381 19.51 9.63 9.19
N PHE A 382 18.75 9.77 8.10
CA PHE A 382 18.89 10.87 7.14
C PHE A 382 18.11 12.13 7.56
N ILE A 383 17.43 12.08 8.71
CA ILE A 383 16.60 13.17 9.23
C ILE A 383 17.21 13.68 10.53
N GLN A 384 17.31 14.99 10.67
CA GLN A 384 17.90 15.65 11.84
C GLN A 384 16.90 15.93 12.98
N LYS A 385 15.62 15.52 12.81
CA LYS A 385 14.53 15.71 13.77
C LYS A 385 13.85 14.38 14.12
N GLN A 386 13.24 14.32 15.30
CA GLN A 386 12.35 13.22 15.65
C GLN A 386 11.06 13.33 14.84
N LEU A 387 10.66 12.23 14.19
CA LEU A 387 9.44 12.18 13.38
C LEU A 387 8.18 12.11 14.26
N ARG A 388 7.16 12.89 13.90
CA ARG A 388 5.81 12.74 14.46
C ARG A 388 5.18 11.43 13.97
N GLN A 389 4.20 10.91 14.71
CA GLN A 389 3.54 9.65 14.39
C GLN A 389 2.96 9.61 12.97
N GLY A 390 2.35 10.70 12.50
CA GLY A 390 1.83 10.78 11.14
C GLY A 390 2.94 10.86 10.07
N GLU A 391 4.05 11.54 10.35
CA GLU A 391 5.18 11.67 9.40
C GLU A 391 5.86 10.33 9.11
N LYS A 392 5.77 9.36 10.04
CA LYS A 392 6.25 7.98 9.81
C LYS A 392 5.44 7.24 8.74
N ASN A 393 4.22 7.70 8.44
CA ASN A 393 3.35 7.13 7.40
C ASN A 393 3.61 7.72 6.00
N LEU A 394 4.66 8.54 5.85
CA LEU A 394 5.03 9.12 4.56
C LEU A 394 5.20 8.02 3.51
N THR A 395 4.56 8.24 2.36
CA THR A 395 4.58 7.37 1.18
C THR A 395 4.99 8.20 -0.02
N PHE A 396 5.98 7.72 -0.77
CA PHE A 396 6.37 8.29 -2.04
C PHE A 396 5.90 7.40 -3.19
N ASP A 397 5.21 8.00 -4.15
CA ASP A 397 4.97 7.41 -5.46
C ASP A 397 6.13 7.83 -6.36
N ILE A 398 7.06 6.91 -6.65
CA ILE A 398 8.21 7.19 -7.52
C ILE A 398 7.81 6.89 -8.97
N TRP A 399 7.55 7.94 -9.74
CA TRP A 399 7.18 7.85 -11.15
C TRP A 399 8.44 7.86 -12.03
N ASP A 400 8.84 6.69 -12.53
CA ASP A 400 9.88 6.54 -13.55
C ASP A 400 9.24 6.69 -14.95
N LEU A 401 9.43 7.87 -15.55
CA LEU A 401 8.87 8.18 -16.87
C LEU A 401 9.81 7.75 -17.99
N SER A 402 9.27 7.29 -19.11
CA SER A 402 10.06 6.99 -20.30
C SER A 402 10.90 8.19 -20.75
N GLY A 403 12.17 7.95 -21.06
CA GLY A 403 13.07 8.99 -21.59
C GLY A 403 12.96 9.21 -23.11
N ARG A 404 11.96 8.59 -23.77
CA ARG A 404 11.81 8.68 -25.23
C ARG A 404 11.37 10.10 -25.64
N PRO A 405 12.04 10.74 -26.62
CA PRO A 405 11.73 12.11 -27.01
C PRO A 405 10.26 12.34 -27.40
N VAL A 406 9.63 11.35 -28.05
CA VAL A 406 8.23 11.42 -28.50
C VAL A 406 7.23 11.52 -27.34
N LEU A 407 7.59 11.02 -26.15
CA LEU A 407 6.75 11.02 -24.96
C LEU A 407 6.95 12.26 -24.08
N GLN A 408 8.03 13.01 -24.26
CA GLN A 408 8.35 14.16 -23.42
C GLN A 408 7.21 15.21 -23.40
N GLY A 409 6.55 15.42 -24.53
CA GLY A 409 5.38 16.31 -24.63
C GLY A 409 4.11 15.78 -23.95
N ALA A 410 4.01 14.46 -23.76
CA ALA A 410 2.88 13.80 -23.10
C ALA A 410 2.98 13.87 -21.58
N HIS A 411 4.18 13.94 -21.00
CA HIS A 411 4.38 13.94 -19.55
C HIS A 411 3.60 15.06 -18.84
N GLN A 412 3.47 16.21 -19.48
CA GLN A 412 2.72 17.35 -18.94
C GLN A 412 1.21 17.08 -18.73
N ALA A 413 0.66 16.01 -19.31
CA ALA A 413 -0.75 15.65 -19.11
C ALA A 413 -1.04 15.17 -17.68
N TYR A 414 -0.03 14.66 -16.96
CA TYR A 414 -0.20 14.04 -15.64
C TYR A 414 0.79 14.57 -14.57
N MET A 415 1.64 15.54 -14.92
CA MET A 415 2.36 16.36 -13.95
C MET A 415 1.40 17.21 -13.11
N THR A 416 1.65 17.30 -11.80
CA THR A 416 0.84 18.11 -10.88
C THR A 416 1.71 19.04 -10.05
N ASN A 417 1.08 20.10 -9.57
CA ASN A 417 1.60 20.89 -8.45
C ASN A 417 1.70 20.00 -7.20
N GLY A 418 2.65 20.28 -6.31
CA GLY A 418 2.82 19.52 -5.07
C GLY A 418 3.57 18.19 -5.21
N ALA A 419 4.24 17.97 -6.34
CA ALA A 419 5.19 16.88 -6.51
C ALA A 419 6.64 17.36 -6.36
N ILE A 420 7.55 16.41 -6.15
CA ILE A 420 9.01 16.62 -6.25
C ILE A 420 9.45 16.09 -7.60
N TYR A 421 10.31 16.82 -8.30
CA TYR A 421 10.86 16.43 -9.60
C TYR A 421 12.35 16.19 -9.46
N ILE A 422 12.83 15.03 -9.88
CA ILE A 422 14.26 14.72 -9.94
C ILE A 422 14.65 14.68 -11.41
N VAL A 423 15.43 15.67 -11.86
CA VAL A 423 15.98 15.69 -13.21
C VAL A 423 17.30 14.94 -13.18
N VAL A 424 17.31 13.77 -13.84
CA VAL A 424 18.41 12.83 -13.93
C VAL A 424 19.10 13.02 -15.29
N PHE A 425 20.41 13.21 -15.29
CA PHE A 425 21.16 13.37 -16.53
C PHE A 425 22.54 12.72 -16.43
N ASN A 426 23.07 12.32 -17.58
CA ASN A 426 24.39 11.70 -17.67
C ASN A 426 25.46 12.78 -17.76
N LEU A 427 26.25 12.95 -16.67
CA LEU A 427 27.27 14.00 -16.58
C LEU A 427 28.40 13.83 -17.62
N SER A 428 28.65 12.60 -18.08
CA SER A 428 29.66 12.35 -19.12
C SER A 428 29.21 12.79 -20.52
N SER A 429 27.92 13.02 -20.75
CA SER A 429 27.35 13.40 -22.06
C SER A 429 26.93 14.87 -22.10
N ASP A 430 27.55 15.67 -22.97
CA ASP A 430 27.24 17.09 -23.10
C ASP A 430 25.82 17.32 -23.66
N ALA A 431 25.33 16.42 -24.52
CA ALA A 431 23.95 16.47 -25.00
C ALA A 431 22.94 16.31 -23.85
N SER A 432 23.21 15.39 -22.91
CA SER A 432 22.36 15.16 -21.74
C SER A 432 22.46 16.31 -20.73
N CYS A 433 23.63 16.94 -20.60
CA CYS A 433 23.80 18.14 -19.80
C CYS A 433 22.99 19.33 -20.36
N ASN A 434 22.98 19.49 -21.68
CA ASN A 434 22.26 20.58 -22.35
C ASN A 434 20.73 20.39 -22.33
N SER A 435 20.23 19.16 -22.21
CA SER A 435 18.77 18.89 -22.16
C SER A 435 18.12 19.24 -20.82
N VAL A 436 18.91 19.40 -19.74
CA VAL A 436 18.41 19.72 -18.38
C VAL A 436 17.50 20.94 -18.36
N ALA A 437 17.88 22.02 -19.05
CA ALA A 437 17.09 23.26 -19.09
C ALA A 437 15.68 23.02 -19.68
N SER A 438 15.56 22.19 -20.72
CA SER A 438 14.27 21.87 -21.34
C SER A 438 13.32 21.13 -20.39
N TYR A 439 13.85 20.22 -19.55
CA TYR A 439 13.04 19.55 -18.53
C TYR A 439 12.60 20.52 -17.43
N LEU A 440 13.46 21.46 -17.01
CA LEU A 440 13.08 22.50 -16.06
C LEU A 440 11.98 23.40 -16.61
N ASP A 441 12.08 23.82 -17.87
CA ASP A 441 11.05 24.60 -18.56
C ASP A 441 9.71 23.85 -18.60
N ALA A 442 9.74 22.55 -18.90
CA ALA A 442 8.55 21.70 -18.92
C ALA A 442 7.86 21.64 -17.54
N VAL A 443 8.62 21.52 -16.45
CA VAL A 443 8.11 21.54 -15.07
C VAL A 443 7.61 22.93 -14.70
N GLN A 444 8.36 24.01 -14.98
CA GLN A 444 7.95 25.39 -14.67
C GLN A 444 6.63 25.77 -15.34
N THR A 445 6.42 25.30 -16.58
CA THR A 445 5.22 25.63 -17.36
C THR A 445 3.99 24.88 -16.86
N LYS A 446 4.14 23.65 -16.38
CA LYS A 446 3.01 22.79 -15.98
C LYS A 446 2.77 22.74 -14.47
N ALA A 447 3.84 22.76 -13.69
CA ALA A 447 3.83 22.57 -12.25
C ALA A 447 4.66 23.65 -11.51
N PRO A 448 4.34 24.95 -11.66
CA PRO A 448 5.08 26.05 -11.02
C PRO A 448 5.14 25.88 -9.49
N GLY A 449 6.26 26.28 -8.89
CA GLY A 449 6.51 26.18 -7.45
C GLY A 449 6.88 24.79 -6.94
N SER A 450 6.91 23.80 -7.83
CA SER A 450 7.34 22.46 -7.49
C SER A 450 8.83 22.41 -7.14
N HIS A 451 9.19 21.43 -6.32
CA HIS A 451 10.57 21.26 -5.87
C HIS A 451 11.35 20.41 -6.87
N VAL A 452 12.56 20.85 -7.22
CA VAL A 452 13.43 20.14 -8.16
C VAL A 452 14.70 19.67 -7.45
N ILE A 453 15.19 18.49 -7.83
CA ILE A 453 16.51 17.96 -7.48
C ILE A 453 17.24 17.63 -8.77
N LEU A 454 18.50 18.04 -8.89
CA LEU A 454 19.36 17.69 -10.03
C LEU A 454 20.28 16.53 -9.65
N ALA A 455 20.16 15.41 -10.38
CA ALA A 455 20.93 14.19 -10.15
C ALA A 455 21.81 13.87 -11.38
N ALA A 456 23.12 14.02 -11.23
CA ALA A 456 24.11 13.72 -12.25
C ALA A 456 24.62 12.28 -12.11
N THR A 457 24.20 11.39 -13.01
CA THR A 457 24.66 10.00 -13.05
C THR A 457 25.94 9.87 -13.88
N HIS A 458 26.55 8.68 -13.85
CA HIS A 458 27.76 8.35 -14.61
C HIS A 458 28.95 9.27 -14.30
N ALA A 459 28.95 9.91 -13.13
CA ALA A 459 30.01 10.79 -12.69
C ALA A 459 31.33 10.03 -12.47
N ASP A 460 31.26 8.71 -12.29
CA ASP A 460 32.39 7.77 -12.24
C ASP A 460 33.16 7.66 -13.56
N LYS A 461 32.55 7.99 -14.71
CA LYS A 461 33.24 8.04 -16.02
C LYS A 461 34.18 9.24 -16.18
N LEU A 462 34.20 10.16 -15.21
CA LEU A 462 35.06 11.34 -15.23
C LEU A 462 36.28 11.13 -14.33
N ASN A 463 37.47 11.34 -14.88
CA ASN A 463 38.73 10.87 -14.30
C ASN A 463 39.20 11.67 -13.06
N SER A 464 38.70 12.90 -12.84
CA SER A 464 39.05 13.72 -11.67
C SER A 464 37.84 14.40 -11.01
N GLU A 465 37.95 14.74 -9.72
CA GLU A 465 36.93 15.57 -9.03
C GLU A 465 36.83 16.97 -9.64
N ASP A 466 37.95 17.57 -10.06
CA ASP A 466 37.94 18.91 -10.65
C ASP A 466 37.21 18.94 -11.99
N GLN A 467 37.36 17.91 -12.83
CA GLN A 467 36.59 17.76 -14.06
C GLN A 467 35.08 17.64 -13.78
N ARG A 468 34.70 16.88 -12.74
CA ARG A 468 33.30 16.76 -12.31
C ARG A 468 32.73 18.11 -11.87
N LYS A 469 33.45 18.83 -11.00
CA LYS A 469 33.03 20.16 -10.52
C LYS A 469 32.91 21.16 -11.68
N ALA A 470 33.86 21.17 -12.60
CA ALA A 470 33.82 22.03 -13.78
C ALA A 470 32.61 21.73 -14.68
N LYS A 471 32.34 20.46 -14.98
CA LYS A 471 31.13 20.07 -15.75
C LYS A 471 29.84 20.45 -15.03
N ILE A 472 29.75 20.22 -13.73
CA ILE A 472 28.57 20.60 -12.94
C ILE A 472 28.35 22.13 -12.98
N GLN A 473 29.41 22.92 -12.84
CA GLN A 473 29.31 24.38 -12.97
C GLN A 473 28.90 24.80 -14.38
N GLY A 474 29.39 24.10 -15.41
CA GLY A 474 28.98 24.31 -16.80
C GLY A 474 27.49 24.06 -17.07
N VAL A 475 26.83 23.23 -16.26
CA VAL A 475 25.37 23.01 -16.31
C VAL A 475 24.62 24.04 -15.48
N LEU A 476 25.09 24.31 -14.25
CA LEU A 476 24.37 25.18 -13.31
C LEU A 476 24.38 26.66 -13.73
N LEU A 477 25.52 27.20 -14.18
CA LEU A 477 25.64 28.62 -14.49
C LEU A 477 24.67 29.08 -15.59
N PRO A 478 24.56 28.39 -16.74
CA PRO A 478 23.59 28.77 -17.78
C PRO A 478 22.14 28.71 -17.29
N ILE A 479 21.79 27.69 -16.51
CA ILE A 479 20.43 27.55 -15.95
C ILE A 479 20.12 28.72 -15.02
N GLN A 480 21.05 29.06 -14.12
CA GLN A 480 20.87 30.18 -13.18
C GLN A 480 20.76 31.53 -13.89
N GLU A 481 21.50 31.73 -14.97
CA GLU A 481 21.41 32.93 -15.79
C GLU A 481 20.08 33.02 -16.54
N LEU A 482 19.63 31.91 -17.14
CA LEU A 482 18.33 31.80 -17.79
C LEU A 482 17.18 32.08 -16.82
N GLU A 483 17.22 31.55 -15.60
CA GLU A 483 16.18 31.82 -14.59
C GLU A 483 16.13 33.31 -14.21
N LYS A 484 17.28 33.98 -14.08
CA LYS A 484 17.30 35.44 -13.83
C LYS A 484 16.68 36.21 -14.99
N GLN A 485 17.03 35.85 -16.22
CA GLN A 485 16.47 36.49 -17.43
C GLN A 485 14.95 36.28 -17.51
N LYS A 486 14.46 35.08 -17.19
CA LYS A 486 13.02 34.77 -17.13
C LYS A 486 12.25 35.69 -16.20
N VAL A 487 12.78 35.97 -15.00
CA VAL A 487 12.13 36.88 -14.04
C VAL A 487 11.95 38.27 -14.65
N THR A 488 13.00 38.79 -15.28
CA THR A 488 12.97 40.10 -15.94
C THR A 488 11.93 40.13 -17.05
N LEU A 489 11.92 39.14 -17.95
CA LEU A 489 10.98 39.06 -19.06
C LEU A 489 9.51 38.95 -18.61
N LEU A 490 9.23 38.15 -17.57
CA LEU A 490 7.88 38.02 -17.01
C LEU A 490 7.41 39.33 -16.35
N GLN A 491 8.32 40.08 -15.72
CA GLN A 491 8.02 41.38 -15.14
C GLN A 491 7.74 42.43 -16.23
N GLU A 492 8.52 42.43 -17.31
CA GLU A 492 8.28 43.24 -18.50
C GLU A 492 6.93 42.90 -19.17
N GLU A 493 6.55 41.62 -19.23
CA GLU A 493 5.23 41.19 -19.73
C GLU A 493 4.10 41.81 -18.88
N ILE A 494 4.20 41.76 -17.55
CA ILE A 494 3.21 42.40 -16.66
C ILE A 494 3.12 43.91 -16.94
N ASP A 495 4.25 44.58 -17.06
CA ASP A 495 4.29 46.03 -17.24
C ASP A 495 3.81 46.47 -18.64
N SER A 496 3.99 45.63 -19.66
CA SER A 496 3.38 45.77 -20.98
C SER A 496 1.86 45.57 -20.91
N LEU A 497 1.38 44.49 -20.29
CA LEU A 497 -0.03 44.16 -20.19
C LEU A 497 -0.84 45.23 -19.44
N LYS A 498 -0.26 45.88 -18.42
CA LYS A 498 -0.89 47.00 -17.71
C LYS A 498 -1.21 48.20 -18.61
N GLN A 499 -0.50 48.37 -19.73
CA GLN A 499 -0.71 49.48 -20.67
C GLN A 499 -1.97 49.31 -21.51
N PHE A 500 -2.47 48.07 -21.67
CA PHE A 500 -3.66 47.76 -22.48
C PHE A 500 -4.99 47.91 -21.71
N GLY A 501 -4.98 48.45 -20.48
CA GLY A 501 -6.18 48.82 -19.72
C GLY A 501 -6.70 47.73 -18.76
N LYS A 502 -7.96 47.88 -18.31
CA LYS A 502 -8.61 47.01 -17.30
C LYS A 502 -9.49 45.91 -17.90
N GLU A 503 -9.28 45.53 -19.15
CA GLU A 503 -10.05 44.43 -19.72
C GLU A 503 -9.78 43.12 -18.96
N ASN A 504 -10.83 42.33 -18.72
CA ASN A 504 -10.75 41.12 -17.90
C ASN A 504 -9.71 40.11 -18.42
N VAL A 505 -9.48 40.05 -19.73
CA VAL A 505 -8.51 39.12 -20.35
C VAL A 505 -7.08 39.47 -19.94
N PHE A 506 -6.71 40.75 -19.97
CA PHE A 506 -5.38 41.20 -19.56
C PHE A 506 -5.18 41.10 -18.04
N LEU A 507 -6.22 41.44 -17.25
CA LEU A 507 -6.17 41.26 -15.80
C LEU A 507 -5.94 39.80 -15.40
N LYS A 508 -6.67 38.87 -16.03
CA LYS A 508 -6.49 37.43 -15.83
C LYS A 508 -5.08 36.99 -16.20
N ARG A 509 -4.55 37.42 -17.36
CA ARG A 509 -3.17 37.11 -17.76
C ARG A 509 -2.14 37.67 -16.78
N ILE A 510 -2.33 38.90 -16.29
CA ILE A 510 -1.46 39.50 -15.27
C ILE A 510 -1.47 38.67 -13.99
N GLU A 511 -2.62 38.17 -13.55
CA GLU A 511 -2.73 37.28 -12.38
C GLU A 511 -2.01 35.95 -12.62
N GLU A 512 -2.15 35.35 -13.80
CA GLU A 512 -1.42 34.13 -14.19
C GLU A 512 0.11 34.35 -14.16
N VAL A 513 0.61 35.44 -14.76
CA VAL A 513 2.05 35.75 -14.79
C VAL A 513 2.57 36.06 -13.39
N LYS A 514 1.82 36.82 -12.57
CA LYS A 514 2.15 37.06 -11.15
C LYS A 514 2.20 35.77 -10.34
N TYR A 515 1.28 34.84 -10.62
CA TYR A 515 1.28 33.54 -9.98
C TYR A 515 2.55 32.76 -10.32
N VAL A 516 2.96 32.71 -11.59
CA VAL A 516 4.22 32.07 -12.01
C VAL A 516 5.44 32.74 -11.36
N LEU A 517 5.49 34.08 -11.32
CA LEU A 517 6.57 34.82 -10.65
C LEU A 517 6.65 34.51 -9.14
N LYS A 518 5.52 34.35 -8.48
CA LYS A 518 5.47 33.99 -7.05
C LYS A 518 5.87 32.52 -6.82
N HIS A 519 5.64 31.66 -7.80
CA HIS A 519 5.88 30.21 -7.73
C HIS A 519 6.93 29.79 -8.77
N GLN A 520 8.09 30.45 -8.73
CA GLN A 520 9.24 30.02 -9.52
C GLN A 520 9.76 28.67 -9.01
N LEU A 521 10.34 27.88 -9.92
CA LEU A 521 11.05 26.68 -9.53
C LEU A 521 12.18 27.02 -8.58
N ASN A 522 12.26 26.25 -7.49
CA ASN A 522 13.41 26.31 -6.61
C ASN A 522 14.57 25.54 -7.25
N VAL A 523 15.21 26.15 -8.25
CA VAL A 523 16.34 25.53 -8.95
C VAL A 523 17.48 25.30 -7.95
N PRO A 524 17.96 24.06 -7.79
CA PRO A 524 19.00 23.76 -6.82
C PRO A 524 20.29 24.53 -7.08
N ASN A 525 20.90 25.08 -6.02
CA ASN A 525 22.26 25.62 -6.06
C ASN A 525 23.35 24.54 -6.17
N SER A 526 22.96 23.26 -6.25
CA SER A 526 23.88 22.12 -6.25
C SER A 526 23.32 20.98 -7.09
N VAL A 527 24.21 20.26 -7.78
CA VAL A 527 23.92 19.00 -8.47
C VAL A 527 24.47 17.85 -7.62
N ILE A 528 23.67 16.83 -7.38
CA ILE A 528 24.11 15.62 -6.67
C ILE A 528 24.72 14.65 -7.67
N SER A 529 26.00 14.33 -7.51
CA SER A 529 26.64 13.28 -8.30
C SER A 529 26.27 11.90 -7.75
N VAL A 530 25.65 11.07 -8.58
CA VAL A 530 25.23 9.72 -8.23
C VAL A 530 26.18 8.71 -8.85
N ASN A 531 26.74 7.85 -8.01
CA ASN A 531 27.49 6.68 -8.43
C ASN A 531 26.62 5.43 -8.21
N ALA A 532 26.16 4.83 -9.30
CA ALA A 532 25.28 3.66 -9.27
C ALA A 532 25.95 2.41 -8.69
N ALA A 533 27.29 2.28 -8.79
CA ALA A 533 28.03 1.11 -8.30
C ALA A 533 28.30 1.16 -6.78
N THR A 534 28.45 2.35 -6.20
CA THR A 534 28.79 2.51 -4.77
C THR A 534 27.64 3.02 -3.92
N GLY A 535 26.52 3.44 -4.52
CA GLY A 535 25.41 4.10 -3.82
C GLY A 535 25.73 5.53 -3.34
N LYS A 536 26.96 6.01 -3.53
CA LYS A 536 27.39 7.37 -3.15
C LYS A 536 26.56 8.40 -3.94
N GLY A 537 25.93 9.33 -3.22
CA GLY A 537 25.03 10.34 -3.79
C GLY A 537 23.54 10.00 -3.66
N VAL A 538 23.16 8.72 -3.62
CA VAL A 538 21.77 8.32 -3.37
C VAL A 538 21.34 8.73 -1.95
N ASP A 539 22.20 8.55 -0.97
CA ASP A 539 21.97 8.99 0.42
C ASP A 539 21.76 10.51 0.54
N GLU A 540 22.47 11.31 -0.27
CA GLU A 540 22.27 12.76 -0.31
C GLU A 540 20.91 13.12 -0.93
N ILE A 541 20.50 12.39 -1.98
CA ILE A 541 19.16 12.54 -2.56
C ILE A 541 18.10 12.20 -1.51
N LYS A 542 18.22 11.08 -0.80
CA LYS A 542 17.31 10.70 0.30
C LYS A 542 17.22 11.80 1.37
N THR A 543 18.36 12.31 1.80
CA THR A 543 18.44 13.41 2.78
C THR A 543 17.68 14.65 2.30
N LYS A 544 17.92 15.12 1.06
CA LYS A 544 17.20 16.29 0.52
C LYS A 544 15.72 16.01 0.32
N LEU A 545 15.37 14.82 -0.16
CA LEU A 545 14.00 14.40 -0.39
C LEU A 545 13.20 14.42 0.92
N PHE A 546 13.69 13.79 1.99
CA PHE A 546 12.99 13.76 3.27
C PHE A 546 12.93 15.13 3.93
N THR A 547 14.01 15.91 3.86
CA THR A 547 14.03 17.27 4.40
C THR A 547 12.97 18.15 3.76
N LYS A 548 12.80 18.04 2.42
CA LYS A 548 11.79 18.81 1.69
C LYS A 548 10.39 18.26 1.84
N ALA A 549 10.23 16.94 1.78
CA ALA A 549 8.95 16.29 2.01
C ALA A 549 8.37 16.68 3.37
N LEU A 550 9.17 16.61 4.45
CA LEU A 550 8.69 16.82 5.81
C LEU A 550 8.66 18.30 6.26
N ASP A 551 8.83 19.23 5.32
CA ASP A 551 8.70 20.67 5.56
C ASP A 551 7.23 21.11 5.34
N PRO A 552 6.48 21.47 6.40
CA PRO A 552 5.08 21.85 6.28
C PRO A 552 4.87 23.16 5.51
N LYS A 553 5.90 23.98 5.31
CA LYS A 553 5.82 25.15 4.39
C LYS A 553 5.83 24.72 2.93
N THR A 554 6.53 23.64 2.64
CA THR A 554 6.68 23.10 1.29
C THR A 554 5.47 22.23 0.93
N PHE A 555 5.04 21.34 1.83
CA PHE A 555 3.87 20.48 1.64
C PHE A 555 2.89 20.63 2.81
N PRO A 556 2.06 21.69 2.81
CA PRO A 556 1.14 21.98 3.91
C PRO A 556 0.04 20.92 4.08
N HIS A 557 -0.24 20.16 3.02
CA HIS A 557 -1.26 19.10 3.07
C HIS A 557 -0.86 17.91 3.97
N LEU A 558 0.43 17.74 4.31
CA LEU A 558 0.88 16.68 5.22
C LEU A 558 0.34 16.82 6.65
N ILE A 559 -0.02 18.04 7.05
CA ILE A 559 -0.63 18.30 8.36
C ILE A 559 -2.15 18.48 8.28
N ARG A 560 -2.74 18.29 7.09
CA ARG A 560 -4.19 18.37 6.90
C ARG A 560 -4.87 17.18 7.58
N GLU A 561 -5.90 17.48 8.35
CA GLU A 561 -6.83 16.47 8.84
C GLU A 561 -7.71 15.98 7.68
N ILE A 562 -7.74 14.66 7.46
CA ILE A 562 -8.58 14.06 6.43
C ILE A 562 -9.94 13.74 7.04
N LYS A 563 -10.98 14.36 6.49
CA LYS A 563 -12.36 14.17 6.94
C LYS A 563 -12.86 12.76 6.56
N PRO A 564 -13.73 12.13 7.37
CA PRO A 564 -14.32 10.83 7.05
C PRO A 564 -15.02 10.77 5.69
N GLY A 565 -15.67 11.85 5.27
CA GLY A 565 -16.32 11.94 3.96
C GLY A 565 -15.36 11.82 2.77
N LEU A 566 -14.14 12.36 2.91
CA LEU A 566 -13.11 12.24 1.87
C LEU A 566 -12.54 10.83 1.80
N ILE A 567 -12.36 10.18 2.96
CA ILE A 567 -11.99 8.77 3.09
C ILE A 567 -12.98 7.89 2.32
N GLN A 568 -14.28 8.06 2.59
CA GLN A 568 -15.35 7.32 1.91
C GLN A 568 -15.41 7.60 0.40
N LEU A 569 -15.22 8.86 -0.02
CA LEU A 569 -15.13 9.18 -1.45
C LEU A 569 -13.93 8.47 -2.10
N TYR A 570 -12.77 8.46 -1.45
CA TYR A 570 -11.59 7.81 -2.00
C TYR A 570 -11.75 6.30 -2.08
N ASP A 571 -12.40 5.66 -1.10
CA ASP A 571 -12.80 4.24 -1.18
C ASP A 571 -13.59 3.94 -2.46
N GLU A 572 -14.60 4.75 -2.75
CA GLU A 572 -15.42 4.57 -3.95
C GLU A 572 -14.59 4.76 -5.23
N ILE A 573 -13.67 5.72 -5.23
CA ILE A 573 -12.69 5.88 -6.33
C ILE A 573 -11.88 4.59 -6.50
N LEU A 574 -11.34 4.00 -5.43
CA LEU A 574 -10.54 2.76 -5.50
C LEU A 574 -11.38 1.57 -6.02
N LYS A 575 -12.63 1.42 -5.56
CA LYS A 575 -13.55 0.39 -6.06
C LYS A 575 -13.83 0.56 -7.56
N LEU A 576 -13.98 1.79 -8.03
CA LEU A 576 -14.19 2.08 -9.45
C LEU A 576 -12.94 1.81 -10.29
N ARG A 577 -11.74 2.07 -9.78
CA ARG A 577 -10.48 1.68 -10.44
C ARG A 577 -10.41 0.18 -10.67
N GLN A 578 -10.76 -0.62 -9.67
CA GLN A 578 -10.79 -2.09 -9.77
C GLN A 578 -11.78 -2.58 -10.82
N LYS A 579 -12.86 -1.81 -11.07
CA LYS A 579 -13.85 -2.09 -12.11
C LYS A 579 -13.44 -1.58 -13.51
N GLY A 580 -12.27 -0.97 -13.67
CA GLY A 580 -11.79 -0.46 -14.96
C GLY A 580 -12.30 0.93 -15.31
N THR A 581 -12.80 1.72 -14.34
CA THR A 581 -13.17 3.13 -14.56
C THR A 581 -11.93 4.01 -14.40
N LEU A 582 -11.61 4.77 -15.44
CA LEU A 582 -10.43 5.65 -15.46
C LEU A 582 -10.84 7.12 -15.36
N LEU A 583 -11.89 7.51 -16.08
CA LEU A 583 -12.38 8.87 -16.22
C LEU A 583 -13.85 8.96 -15.80
N MET A 584 -14.24 10.10 -15.23
CA MET A 584 -15.62 10.44 -14.92
C MET A 584 -15.91 11.86 -15.40
N THR A 585 -17.10 12.08 -15.92
CA THR A 585 -17.58 13.45 -16.13
C THR A 585 -17.76 14.15 -14.78
N TRP A 586 -17.72 15.48 -14.77
CA TRP A 586 -17.94 16.24 -13.53
C TRP A 586 -19.27 15.90 -12.86
N LYS A 587 -20.31 15.69 -13.67
CA LYS A 587 -21.64 15.34 -13.18
C LYS A 587 -21.63 14.01 -12.42
N GLU A 588 -21.09 12.96 -13.03
CA GLU A 588 -21.00 11.62 -12.42
C GLU A 588 -20.15 11.64 -11.14
N PHE A 589 -19.01 12.33 -11.19
CA PHE A 589 -18.12 12.43 -10.03
C PHE A 589 -18.81 13.16 -8.87
N LYS A 590 -19.52 14.26 -9.16
CA LYS A 590 -20.27 15.02 -8.15
C LYS A 590 -21.40 14.21 -7.52
N GLU A 591 -22.19 13.52 -8.34
CA GLU A 591 -23.25 12.63 -7.86
C GLU A 591 -22.70 11.54 -6.93
N MET A 592 -21.57 10.92 -7.30
CA MET A 592 -20.87 9.94 -6.46
C MET A 592 -20.36 10.56 -5.15
N ALA A 593 -19.77 11.76 -5.21
CA ALA A 593 -19.16 12.40 -4.05
C ALA A 593 -20.17 12.95 -3.03
N MET A 594 -21.35 13.34 -3.49
CA MET A 594 -22.43 13.87 -2.63
C MET A 594 -23.43 12.79 -2.21
N CYS A 595 -23.29 11.56 -2.71
CA CYS A 595 -24.12 10.43 -2.32
C CYS A 595 -24.01 10.18 -0.81
N GLU A 596 -25.14 9.88 -0.16
CA GLU A 596 -25.21 9.56 1.29
C GLU A 596 -24.58 10.64 2.20
N GLU A 597 -24.63 11.91 1.76
CA GLU A 597 -24.04 13.06 2.48
C GLU A 597 -22.52 12.93 2.74
N ARG A 598 -21.79 12.09 1.98
CA ARG A 598 -20.32 11.95 2.07
C ARG A 598 -19.60 13.30 2.02
N ILE A 599 -19.95 14.12 1.03
CA ILE A 599 -19.53 15.53 0.96
C ILE A 599 -20.80 16.39 0.82
N PRO A 600 -21.16 17.20 1.83
CA PRO A 600 -22.48 17.82 1.89
C PRO A 600 -22.65 19.04 0.97
N GLN A 601 -21.56 19.64 0.49
CA GLN A 601 -21.58 20.89 -0.28
C GLN A 601 -20.56 20.86 -1.43
N GLU A 602 -20.92 21.43 -2.58
CA GLU A 602 -20.07 21.47 -3.78
C GLU A 602 -18.81 22.33 -3.56
N GLU A 603 -18.90 23.39 -2.74
CA GLU A 603 -17.76 24.22 -2.37
C GLU A 603 -16.70 23.44 -1.58
N ILE A 604 -17.13 22.50 -0.75
CA ILE A 604 -16.23 21.60 -0.02
C ILE A 604 -15.59 20.63 -1.00
N LEU A 605 -16.40 20.05 -1.91
CA LEU A 605 -15.93 19.10 -2.93
C LEU A 605 -14.81 19.70 -3.80
N GLU A 606 -14.92 20.96 -4.21
CA GLU A 606 -13.86 21.65 -4.96
C GLU A 606 -12.51 21.65 -4.21
N GLY A 607 -12.51 21.97 -2.91
CA GLY A 607 -11.31 21.95 -2.09
C GLY A 607 -10.77 20.54 -1.79
N GLU A 608 -11.63 19.53 -1.77
CA GLU A 608 -11.22 18.13 -1.66
C GLU A 608 -10.59 17.62 -2.98
N ILE A 609 -11.12 18.01 -4.13
CA ILE A 609 -10.56 17.65 -5.44
C ILE A 609 -9.23 18.33 -5.68
N GLU A 610 -9.07 19.61 -5.33
CA GLU A 610 -7.78 20.30 -5.45
C GLU A 610 -6.71 19.57 -4.63
N PHE A 611 -7.06 19.09 -3.45
CA PHE A 611 -6.18 18.27 -2.63
C PHE A 611 -5.87 16.91 -3.25
N LEU A 612 -6.90 16.16 -3.68
CA LEU A 612 -6.70 14.88 -4.37
C LEU A 612 -5.86 15.06 -5.65
N HIS A 613 -6.01 16.17 -6.36
CA HIS A 613 -5.21 16.52 -7.53
C HIS A 613 -3.75 16.75 -7.16
N THR A 614 -3.52 17.53 -6.11
CA THR A 614 -2.18 17.84 -5.58
C THR A 614 -1.43 16.58 -5.18
N VAL A 615 -2.07 15.70 -4.38
CA VAL A 615 -1.43 14.44 -3.94
C VAL A 615 -1.40 13.37 -5.04
N GLY A 616 -2.12 13.58 -6.15
CA GLY A 616 -2.19 12.63 -7.27
C GLY A 616 -3.18 11.50 -7.10
N GLY A 617 -4.10 11.62 -6.15
CA GLY A 617 -5.27 10.75 -6.06
C GLY A 617 -6.17 10.86 -7.28
N VAL A 618 -6.28 12.03 -7.91
CA VAL A 618 -7.03 12.24 -9.16
C VAL A 618 -6.31 13.23 -10.08
N LEU A 619 -6.71 13.35 -11.35
CA LEU A 619 -6.38 14.51 -12.19
C LEU A 619 -7.65 15.26 -12.56
N ASP A 620 -7.70 16.57 -12.28
CA ASP A 620 -8.84 17.42 -12.61
C ASP A 620 -8.57 18.18 -13.92
N PHE A 621 -9.27 17.80 -14.98
CA PHE A 621 -9.16 18.43 -16.29
C PHE A 621 -10.30 19.43 -16.49
N LYS A 622 -9.98 20.72 -16.40
CA LYS A 622 -10.90 21.83 -16.70
C LYS A 622 -10.62 22.35 -18.12
N PHE A 623 -11.56 22.16 -19.03
CA PHE A 623 -11.46 22.63 -20.41
C PHE A 623 -12.17 23.97 -20.53
N SER A 624 -11.44 25.06 -20.79
CA SER A 624 -12.04 26.39 -21.00
C SER A 624 -12.37 26.59 -22.48
N GLU A 625 -13.36 25.88 -23.00
CA GLU A 625 -13.95 26.23 -24.30
C GLU A 625 -15.03 27.29 -24.02
N ASN A 626 -14.73 28.56 -24.29
CA ASN A 626 -15.71 29.64 -24.19
C ASN A 626 -16.96 29.27 -25.01
N ARG A 627 -18.08 28.94 -24.32
CA ARG A 627 -19.47 29.11 -24.81
C ARG A 627 -20.54 28.89 -23.74
N ASN A 628 -20.32 28.11 -22.69
CA ASN A 628 -21.22 28.07 -21.53
C ASN A 628 -20.51 27.45 -20.30
N PRO A 629 -20.23 28.22 -19.23
CA PRO A 629 -19.62 27.69 -17.98
C PRO A 629 -20.43 26.57 -17.31
N SER A 630 -21.64 26.32 -17.79
CA SER A 630 -22.60 25.35 -17.27
C SER A 630 -22.60 24.01 -18.01
N ASP A 631 -21.79 23.80 -19.06
CA ASP A 631 -21.77 22.50 -19.77
C ASP A 631 -21.05 21.45 -18.91
N PRO A 632 -21.75 20.41 -18.41
CA PRO A 632 -21.14 19.38 -17.57
C PRO A 632 -20.06 18.56 -18.28
N ARG A 633 -19.87 18.70 -19.61
CA ARG A 633 -18.82 18.02 -20.39
C ARG A 633 -17.47 18.75 -20.37
N ASP A 634 -17.40 19.98 -19.85
CA ASP A 634 -16.18 20.79 -19.85
C ASP A 634 -15.22 20.53 -18.69
N ARG A 635 -15.59 19.60 -17.81
CA ARG A 635 -14.71 19.13 -16.75
C ARG A 635 -14.76 17.61 -16.64
N VAL A 636 -13.58 17.00 -16.65
CA VAL A 636 -13.40 15.55 -16.55
C VAL A 636 -12.45 15.26 -15.40
N ILE A 637 -12.84 14.35 -14.52
CA ILE A 637 -12.01 13.89 -13.41
C ILE A 637 -11.41 12.53 -13.80
N CYS A 638 -10.10 12.47 -13.92
CA CYS A 638 -9.38 11.21 -14.03
C CYS A 638 -9.18 10.63 -12.64
N ILE A 639 -9.96 9.59 -12.34
CA ILE A 639 -9.90 8.91 -11.06
C ILE A 639 -8.78 7.86 -11.00
N TYR A 640 -8.18 7.48 -12.15
CA TYR A 640 -7.05 6.55 -12.21
C TYR A 640 -5.84 7.14 -13.00
N PRO A 641 -5.05 8.05 -12.38
CA PRO A 641 -3.99 8.77 -13.06
C PRO A 641 -2.90 7.90 -13.70
N TYR A 642 -2.53 6.79 -13.05
CA TYR A 642 -1.52 5.84 -13.58
C TYR A 642 -1.99 5.20 -14.89
N ALA A 643 -3.16 4.54 -14.86
CA ALA A 643 -3.74 3.89 -16.02
C ALA A 643 -3.96 4.88 -17.19
N PHE A 644 -4.30 6.13 -16.88
CA PHE A 644 -4.41 7.20 -17.85
C PHE A 644 -3.06 7.55 -18.49
N ALA A 645 -2.00 7.73 -17.69
CA ALA A 645 -0.66 8.02 -18.18
C ALA A 645 -0.10 6.87 -19.06
N GLU A 646 -0.29 5.63 -18.61
CA GLU A 646 0.09 4.44 -19.38
C GLU A 646 -0.69 4.33 -20.69
N SER A 647 -2.00 4.61 -20.67
CA SER A 647 -2.82 4.60 -21.89
C SER A 647 -2.32 5.62 -22.92
N ILE A 648 -1.87 6.80 -22.48
CA ILE A 648 -1.24 7.80 -23.36
C ILE A 648 0.06 7.25 -23.95
N CYS A 649 0.95 6.71 -23.11
CA CYS A 649 2.23 6.16 -23.56
C CYS A 649 2.05 4.98 -24.51
N ALA A 650 1.08 4.11 -24.25
CA ALA A 650 0.74 2.96 -25.09
C ALA A 650 0.21 3.38 -26.46
N THR A 651 -0.47 4.54 -26.55
CA THR A 651 -0.99 5.10 -27.81
C THR A 651 0.13 5.66 -28.69
N ILE A 652 1.19 6.20 -28.09
CA ILE A 652 2.33 6.80 -28.80
C ILE A 652 3.39 5.72 -29.03
N VAL A 653 3.29 5.04 -30.18
CA VAL A 653 4.18 3.92 -30.57
C VAL A 653 5.18 4.39 -31.63
N ASP A 654 6.48 4.25 -31.37
CA ASP A 654 7.55 4.47 -32.35
C ASP A 654 8.12 3.14 -32.86
N ASN A 655 9.10 3.21 -33.76
CA ASN A 655 9.73 2.05 -34.39
C ASN A 655 10.52 1.16 -33.41
N ASP A 656 10.81 1.64 -32.20
CA ASP A 656 11.62 0.94 -31.21
C ASP A 656 10.80 -0.04 -30.34
N LYS A 657 9.46 0.00 -30.41
CA LYS A 657 8.58 -0.89 -29.63
C LYS A 657 8.57 -2.31 -30.21
N GLN A 658 9.10 -3.29 -29.48
CA GLN A 658 9.49 -4.60 -30.03
C GLN A 658 8.36 -5.63 -30.22
N ALA A 659 7.19 -5.50 -29.58
CA ALA A 659 6.05 -6.41 -29.83
C ALA A 659 4.71 -5.87 -29.30
N PHE A 660 3.64 -6.08 -30.07
CA PHE A 660 2.25 -5.93 -29.60
C PHE A 660 1.65 -7.32 -29.35
N ARG A 661 1.24 -7.61 -28.11
CA ARG A 661 0.65 -8.91 -27.72
C ARG A 661 -0.70 -8.69 -27.09
N PHE A 662 -1.70 -9.48 -27.49
CA PHE A 662 -3.02 -9.45 -26.88
C PHE A 662 -3.72 -10.80 -27.05
N GLU A 663 -4.71 -11.08 -26.21
CA GLU A 663 -5.52 -12.28 -26.32
C GLU A 663 -6.72 -12.05 -27.25
N ALA A 664 -6.65 -12.55 -28.48
CA ALA A 664 -7.72 -12.35 -29.47
C ALA A 664 -9.10 -12.88 -29.02
N ARG A 665 -9.17 -13.86 -28.10
CA ARG A 665 -10.45 -14.37 -27.58
C ARG A 665 -11.17 -13.37 -26.67
N ARG A 666 -10.43 -12.48 -26.00
CA ARG A 666 -10.99 -11.42 -25.15
C ARG A 666 -11.72 -10.36 -25.96
N PHE A 667 -11.19 -10.03 -27.13
CA PHE A 667 -11.73 -9.00 -28.02
C PHE A 667 -12.67 -9.55 -29.09
N TRP A 668 -12.52 -10.82 -29.49
CA TRP A 668 -13.42 -11.50 -30.43
C TRP A 668 -13.81 -12.89 -29.90
N PRO A 669 -14.71 -12.95 -28.89
CA PRO A 669 -15.20 -14.21 -28.36
C PRO A 669 -16.01 -14.95 -29.42
N LYS A 670 -15.91 -16.30 -29.45
CA LYS A 670 -16.56 -17.14 -30.48
C LYS A 670 -18.08 -16.95 -30.53
N GLU A 671 -18.69 -16.69 -29.38
CA GLU A 671 -20.13 -16.51 -29.20
C GLU A 671 -20.66 -15.19 -29.77
N SER A 672 -19.78 -14.21 -30.03
CA SER A 672 -20.20 -12.89 -30.52
C SER A 672 -20.71 -12.89 -31.97
N GLY A 673 -20.39 -13.92 -32.75
CA GLY A 673 -20.69 -13.97 -34.19
C GLY A 673 -19.82 -13.03 -35.05
N TYR A 674 -18.88 -12.29 -34.46
CA TYR A 674 -17.95 -11.45 -35.21
C TYR A 674 -16.76 -12.28 -35.72
N PRO A 675 -16.39 -12.16 -37.01
CA PRO A 675 -15.20 -12.82 -37.52
C PRO A 675 -13.96 -12.22 -36.89
N LYS A 676 -13.01 -13.08 -36.49
CA LYS A 676 -11.68 -12.61 -36.08
C LYS A 676 -11.00 -11.93 -37.27
N PRO A 677 -10.36 -10.76 -37.08
CA PRO A 677 -9.62 -10.12 -38.15
C PRO A 677 -8.45 -10.99 -38.61
N ASP A 678 -8.12 -10.85 -39.90
CA ASP A 678 -6.88 -11.37 -40.46
C ASP A 678 -5.69 -10.71 -39.72
N PRO A 679 -4.75 -11.49 -39.15
CA PRO A 679 -3.55 -10.95 -38.52
C PRO A 679 -2.79 -9.95 -39.38
N ALA A 680 -2.73 -10.15 -40.71
CA ALA A 680 -2.06 -9.23 -41.62
C ALA A 680 -2.74 -7.86 -41.68
N ILE A 681 -4.07 -7.80 -41.53
CA ILE A 681 -4.82 -6.55 -41.44
C ILE A 681 -4.50 -5.84 -40.13
N LEU A 682 -4.47 -6.56 -39.01
CA LEU A 682 -4.13 -5.97 -37.71
C LEU A 682 -2.72 -5.40 -37.68
N VAL A 683 -1.73 -6.16 -38.19
CA VAL A 683 -0.34 -5.70 -38.30
C VAL A 683 -0.27 -4.43 -39.12
N ARG A 684 -0.85 -4.43 -40.33
CA ARG A 684 -0.85 -3.26 -41.21
C ARG A 684 -1.45 -2.02 -40.56
N VAL A 685 -2.54 -2.17 -39.82
CA VAL A 685 -3.21 -1.03 -39.17
C VAL A 685 -2.44 -0.55 -37.95
N LEU A 686 -1.80 -1.43 -37.18
CA LEU A 686 -0.92 -1.05 -36.09
C LEU A 686 0.34 -0.33 -36.59
N GLU A 687 0.87 -0.74 -37.75
CA GLU A 687 1.99 -0.07 -38.42
C GLU A 687 1.64 1.33 -38.93
N GLU A 688 0.36 1.67 -39.14
CA GLU A 688 -0.06 3.06 -39.46
C GLU A 688 0.35 4.04 -38.33
N ILE A 689 0.49 3.58 -37.09
CA ILE A 689 0.87 4.43 -35.95
C ILE A 689 2.32 4.94 -36.10
N PRO A 690 3.36 4.08 -36.08
CA PRO A 690 4.74 4.55 -36.23
C PRO A 690 5.09 5.08 -37.63
N LEU A 691 4.35 4.70 -38.67
CA LEU A 691 4.62 5.15 -40.06
C LEU A 691 3.91 6.46 -40.43
N GLU A 692 2.64 6.63 -40.04
CA GLU A 692 1.80 7.77 -40.46
C GLU A 692 1.35 8.63 -39.26
N GLY A 693 1.63 8.22 -38.03
CA GLY A 693 1.09 8.87 -36.82
C GLY A 693 -0.42 8.74 -36.70
N LEU A 694 -1.01 7.71 -37.32
CA LEU A 694 -2.45 7.52 -37.41
C LEU A 694 -2.91 6.31 -36.60
N VAL A 695 -3.89 6.53 -35.73
CA VAL A 695 -4.54 5.49 -34.93
C VAL A 695 -6.03 5.40 -35.25
N ARG A 696 -6.54 4.17 -35.32
CA ARG A 696 -7.98 3.92 -35.52
C ARG A 696 -8.70 3.85 -34.19
N MET A 697 -9.86 4.49 -34.09
CA MET A 697 -10.65 4.53 -32.86
C MET A 697 -10.97 3.13 -32.33
N SER A 698 -11.32 2.21 -33.23
CA SER A 698 -11.67 0.83 -32.89
C SER A 698 -10.49 -0.05 -32.45
N LEU A 699 -9.24 0.43 -32.52
CA LEU A 699 -8.06 -0.30 -32.03
C LEU A 699 -7.58 0.16 -30.66
N LEU A 700 -8.04 1.33 -30.18
CA LEU A 700 -7.60 1.88 -28.91
C LEU A 700 -7.88 0.93 -27.72
N PRO A 701 -9.02 0.21 -27.65
CA PRO A 701 -9.22 -0.76 -26.57
C PRO A 701 -8.21 -1.92 -26.56
N LEU A 702 -7.66 -2.30 -27.71
CA LEU A 702 -6.58 -3.29 -27.75
C LEU A 702 -5.29 -2.68 -27.21
N ILE A 703 -5.02 -1.42 -27.54
CA ILE A 703 -3.84 -0.69 -27.06
C ILE A 703 -3.91 -0.48 -25.54
N TRP A 704 -5.10 -0.25 -25.00
CA TRP A 704 -5.35 -0.03 -23.57
C TRP A 704 -5.79 -1.28 -22.80
N GLN A 705 -5.48 -2.46 -23.34
CA GLN A 705 -5.98 -3.74 -22.82
C GLN A 705 -5.63 -4.04 -21.36
N ASP A 706 -4.58 -3.42 -20.82
CA ASP A 706 -4.10 -3.70 -19.47
C ASP A 706 -5.03 -3.15 -18.37
N PHE A 707 -5.99 -2.28 -18.72
CA PHE A 707 -6.86 -1.58 -17.76
C PHE A 707 -8.35 -1.96 -17.81
N ASN A 708 -8.72 -3.03 -18.54
CA ASN A 708 -10.11 -3.52 -18.60
C ASN A 708 -11.17 -2.44 -18.95
N ILE A 709 -10.82 -1.51 -19.83
CA ILE A 709 -11.65 -0.34 -20.17
C ILE A 709 -12.98 -0.78 -20.80
N THR A 710 -14.11 -0.18 -20.38
CA THR A 710 -15.44 -0.40 -20.98
C THR A 710 -15.65 0.41 -22.27
N ASP A 711 -16.75 0.16 -23.00
CA ASP A 711 -17.10 0.93 -24.21
C ASP A 711 -17.25 2.43 -23.92
N GLU A 712 -17.97 2.77 -22.86
CA GLU A 712 -18.21 4.15 -22.44
C GLU A 712 -16.91 4.85 -22.03
N GLN A 713 -16.05 4.14 -21.28
CA GLN A 713 -14.76 4.66 -20.86
C GLN A 713 -13.81 4.87 -22.04
N ALA A 714 -13.84 4.00 -23.05
CA ALA A 714 -13.03 4.16 -24.24
C ALA A 714 -13.44 5.40 -25.04
N VAL A 715 -14.75 5.66 -25.18
CA VAL A 715 -15.26 6.88 -25.83
C VAL A 715 -14.83 8.13 -25.06
N LEU A 716 -15.02 8.15 -23.75
CA LEU A 716 -14.65 9.28 -22.90
C LEU A 716 -13.14 9.54 -22.97
N MET A 717 -12.31 8.49 -22.97
CA MET A 717 -10.86 8.59 -23.14
C MET A 717 -10.48 9.24 -24.47
N VAL A 718 -11.08 8.80 -25.58
CA VAL A 718 -10.83 9.41 -26.91
C VAL A 718 -11.20 10.89 -26.92
N GLU A 719 -12.33 11.25 -26.33
CA GLU A 719 -12.78 12.64 -26.24
C GLU A 719 -11.82 13.48 -25.40
N THR A 720 -11.44 13.00 -24.21
CA THR A 720 -10.49 13.66 -23.30
C THR A 720 -9.12 13.85 -23.95
N LEU A 721 -8.58 12.82 -24.61
CA LEU A 721 -7.31 12.95 -25.35
C LEU A 721 -7.41 13.93 -26.52
N GLY A 722 -8.57 14.00 -27.18
CA GLY A 722 -8.86 15.02 -28.20
C GLY A 722 -8.87 16.44 -27.62
N ARG A 723 -9.49 16.64 -26.45
CA ARG A 723 -9.52 17.93 -25.73
C ARG A 723 -8.13 18.34 -25.23
N LEU A 724 -7.31 17.38 -24.81
CA LEU A 724 -5.90 17.59 -24.45
C LEU A 724 -4.98 17.79 -25.66
N SER A 725 -5.52 17.77 -26.88
CA SER A 725 -4.76 17.88 -28.13
C SER A 725 -3.69 16.79 -28.31
N LEU A 726 -3.90 15.64 -27.68
CA LEU A 726 -3.09 14.43 -27.84
C LEU A 726 -3.61 13.54 -28.98
N LEU A 727 -4.86 13.73 -29.38
CA LEU A 727 -5.45 13.16 -30.60
C LEU A 727 -6.10 14.25 -31.44
N SER A 728 -5.99 14.15 -32.75
CA SER A 728 -6.62 15.07 -33.70
C SER A 728 -7.36 14.31 -34.79
N LYS A 729 -8.67 14.55 -34.96
CA LYS A 729 -9.51 13.81 -35.90
C LYS A 729 -8.94 13.88 -37.33
N ALA A 730 -8.75 12.74 -37.97
CA ALA A 730 -8.26 12.64 -39.35
C ALA A 730 -9.42 12.40 -40.34
N GLU A 731 -9.13 12.40 -41.65
CA GLU A 731 -10.10 11.96 -42.64
C GLU A 731 -10.53 10.52 -42.38
N ALA A 732 -11.84 10.28 -42.42
CA ALA A 732 -12.38 8.94 -42.24
C ALA A 732 -11.88 8.01 -43.35
N SER A 733 -11.66 6.74 -43.00
CA SER A 733 -11.28 5.75 -44.00
C SER A 733 -12.42 5.56 -45.01
N LYS A 734 -12.15 5.80 -46.31
CA LYS A 734 -13.16 5.69 -47.40
C LYS A 734 -13.77 4.30 -47.54
N THR A 735 -13.07 3.26 -47.08
CA THR A 735 -13.54 1.87 -47.06
C THR A 735 -13.48 1.34 -45.63
N PRO A 736 -14.58 0.83 -45.05
CA PRO A 736 -14.54 0.18 -43.75
C PRO A 736 -13.64 -1.06 -43.84
N THR A 737 -12.57 -1.09 -43.03
CA THR A 737 -11.69 -2.25 -42.97
C THR A 737 -12.42 -3.38 -42.26
N LYS A 738 -12.74 -4.45 -43.01
CA LYS A 738 -13.46 -5.62 -42.47
C LYS A 738 -12.66 -6.25 -41.31
N GLY A 739 -13.36 -6.62 -40.24
CA GLY A 739 -12.79 -7.35 -39.09
C GLY A 739 -12.27 -6.47 -37.94
N LEU A 740 -12.26 -5.14 -38.06
CA LEU A 740 -11.80 -4.25 -36.98
C LEU A 740 -12.88 -3.86 -35.96
N ALA A 741 -14.12 -4.32 -36.14
CA ALA A 741 -15.19 -4.09 -35.19
C ALA A 741 -15.01 -4.98 -33.95
N LEU A 742 -15.16 -4.39 -32.76
CA LEU A 742 -15.08 -5.10 -31.49
C LEU A 742 -16.50 -5.31 -30.93
N PRO A 743 -16.93 -6.54 -30.63
CA PRO A 743 -18.30 -6.84 -30.21
C PRO A 743 -18.76 -6.11 -28.94
N HIS A 744 -17.82 -5.90 -28.01
CA HIS A 744 -18.07 -5.24 -26.73
C HIS A 744 -17.87 -3.72 -26.78
N PHE A 745 -17.41 -3.16 -27.90
CA PHE A 745 -17.16 -1.72 -28.06
C PHE A 745 -17.96 -1.16 -29.24
N LYS A 746 -19.29 -1.13 -29.08
CA LYS A 746 -20.22 -0.79 -30.18
C LYS A 746 -20.25 0.70 -30.48
N SER A 747 -19.87 1.53 -29.52
CA SER A 747 -19.85 2.98 -29.66
C SER A 747 -18.63 3.49 -30.42
N LEU A 748 -17.62 2.64 -30.65
CA LEU A 748 -16.40 3.01 -31.37
C LEU A 748 -16.57 2.84 -32.89
N SER A 749 -16.29 3.90 -33.64
CA SER A 749 -16.33 3.88 -35.09
C SER A 749 -15.12 3.14 -35.69
N THR A 750 -15.38 2.22 -36.62
CA THR A 750 -14.33 1.53 -37.40
C THR A 750 -13.75 2.37 -38.53
N GLN A 751 -14.36 3.51 -38.84
CA GLN A 751 -13.93 4.44 -39.89
C GLN A 751 -13.17 5.65 -39.34
N SER A 752 -13.41 6.01 -38.08
CA SER A 752 -12.76 7.15 -37.45
C SER A 752 -11.28 6.89 -37.23
N ARG A 753 -10.45 7.79 -37.74
CA ARG A 753 -9.00 7.82 -37.56
C ARG A 753 -8.60 9.11 -36.85
N TYR A 754 -7.50 9.05 -36.10
CA TYR A 754 -6.95 10.19 -35.39
C TYR A 754 -5.44 10.28 -35.64
N TYR A 755 -4.96 11.47 -35.97
CA TYR A 755 -3.54 11.79 -35.89
C TYR A 755 -3.12 11.90 -34.43
N ILE A 756 -1.91 11.44 -34.13
CA ILE A 756 -1.24 11.61 -32.84
C ILE A 756 -0.24 12.76 -33.02
N PRO A 757 -0.58 14.00 -32.62
CA PRO A 757 0.20 15.19 -32.99
C PRO A 757 1.65 15.11 -32.51
N LEU A 758 1.89 14.56 -31.31
CA LEU A 758 3.22 14.47 -30.70
C LEU A 758 4.22 13.61 -31.47
N MET A 759 3.76 12.72 -32.36
CA MET A 759 4.64 11.91 -33.21
C MET A 759 5.25 12.72 -34.37
N ASN A 760 4.72 13.91 -34.67
CA ASN A 760 5.22 14.79 -35.73
C ASN A 760 5.22 14.16 -37.14
N LEU A 761 4.33 13.19 -37.37
CA LEU A 761 4.18 12.45 -38.64
C LEU A 761 3.04 12.96 -39.53
N MET A 762 2.45 14.12 -39.21
CA MET A 762 1.46 14.74 -40.10
C MET A 762 2.05 15.00 -41.49
N PRO A 763 1.25 14.89 -42.57
CA PRO A 763 1.74 15.09 -43.94
C PRO A 763 2.45 16.43 -44.12
N ASP A 764 3.54 16.48 -44.89
CA ASP A 764 4.27 17.72 -45.22
C ASP A 764 3.70 18.48 -46.43
N ILE A 765 2.60 18.00 -47.00
CA ILE A 765 2.02 18.57 -48.22
C ILE A 765 1.34 19.89 -47.87
N LYS A 766 2.08 20.99 -48.00
CA LYS A 766 1.54 22.34 -47.90
C LYS A 766 0.58 22.59 -49.08
N PRO A 767 -0.63 23.13 -48.85
CA PRO A 767 -1.54 23.46 -49.93
C PRO A 767 -0.90 24.52 -50.84
N GLN A 768 -0.98 24.31 -52.16
CA GLN A 768 -0.53 25.29 -53.15
C GLN A 768 -1.50 26.48 -53.14
N LEU A 769 -1.18 27.45 -52.31
CA LEU A 769 -1.81 28.76 -52.30
C LEU A 769 -0.80 29.73 -52.94
N ASN A 770 -1.26 30.58 -53.86
CA ASN A 770 -0.42 31.61 -54.49
C ASN A 770 -0.11 32.72 -53.47
N TRP A 771 0.75 32.44 -52.49
CA TRP A 771 1.20 33.44 -51.53
C TRP A 771 2.31 34.29 -52.13
N THR A 772 2.13 35.59 -52.10
CA THR A 772 3.21 36.56 -52.22
C THR A 772 3.53 37.13 -50.84
N PRO A 773 4.78 37.55 -50.55
CA PRO A 773 5.13 38.23 -49.29
C PRO A 773 4.29 39.47 -49.01
N THR A 774 3.72 40.07 -50.06
CA THR A 774 2.71 41.12 -50.01
C THR A 774 1.32 40.53 -50.25
N PRO A 775 0.34 40.72 -49.36
CA PRO A 775 -1.05 40.31 -49.58
C PRO A 775 -1.64 40.96 -50.84
N PHE A 776 -2.56 40.29 -51.54
CA PHE A 776 -3.28 40.91 -52.66
C PHE A 776 -4.22 42.01 -52.15
N LYS A 777 -4.68 42.87 -53.06
CA LYS A 777 -5.64 43.93 -52.73
C LYS A 777 -6.95 43.31 -52.22
N GLY A 778 -7.20 43.41 -50.92
CA GLY A 778 -8.37 42.82 -50.24
C GLY A 778 -8.03 41.73 -49.22
N ASP A 779 -6.80 41.21 -49.23
CA ASP A 779 -6.34 40.24 -48.24
C ASP A 779 -5.90 40.94 -46.95
N LEU A 780 -6.26 40.35 -45.81
CA LEU A 780 -5.79 40.77 -44.49
C LEU A 780 -4.78 39.73 -43.97
N GLN A 781 -3.52 40.12 -43.84
CA GLN A 781 -2.50 39.29 -43.21
C GLN A 781 -2.24 39.81 -41.79
N ILE A 782 -2.47 38.95 -40.80
CA ILE A 782 -2.15 39.22 -39.39
C ILE A 782 -1.11 38.20 -38.96
N GLY A 783 0.01 38.68 -38.43
CA GLY A 783 1.07 37.85 -37.87
C GLY A 783 1.21 38.12 -36.37
N TRP A 784 1.29 37.06 -35.58
CA TRP A 784 1.65 37.13 -34.17
C TRP A 784 3.00 36.47 -33.97
N ARG A 785 3.88 37.13 -33.22
CA ARG A 785 5.11 36.53 -32.72
C ARG A 785 4.90 36.21 -31.25
N TYR A 786 5.04 34.94 -30.89
CA TYR A 786 4.98 34.49 -29.52
C TYR A 786 6.38 34.31 -28.99
N ASP A 787 6.76 35.10 -27.99
CA ASP A 787 7.95 34.87 -27.21
C ASP A 787 7.55 34.09 -25.96
N PHE A 788 8.29 33.03 -25.63
CA PHE A 788 8.03 32.18 -24.47
C PHE A 788 9.17 32.39 -23.46
N PRO A 789 9.01 33.33 -22.50
CA PRO A 789 10.07 33.66 -21.55
C PRO A 789 10.59 32.43 -20.82
N THR A 790 9.69 31.53 -20.41
CA THR A 790 9.98 30.31 -19.66
C THR A 790 10.41 29.12 -20.52
N GLY A 791 10.70 29.34 -21.81
CA GLY A 791 10.99 28.28 -22.79
C GLY A 791 9.74 27.72 -23.48
N VAL A 792 9.97 26.98 -24.56
CA VAL A 792 8.89 26.36 -25.37
C VAL A 792 8.69 24.92 -24.91
N PRO A 793 7.51 24.56 -24.36
CA PRO A 793 7.23 23.19 -23.96
C PRO A 793 7.34 22.22 -25.15
N PRO A 794 7.89 21.01 -24.94
CA PRO A 794 7.92 19.97 -25.95
C PRO A 794 6.53 19.73 -26.56
N GLY A 795 6.47 19.69 -27.89
CA GLY A 795 5.24 19.46 -28.64
C GLY A 795 4.17 20.55 -28.51
N LEU A 796 4.49 21.75 -27.99
CA LEU A 796 3.52 22.86 -27.88
C LEU A 796 2.92 23.21 -29.25
N LEU A 797 3.76 23.41 -30.26
CA LEU A 797 3.31 23.75 -31.62
C LEU A 797 2.35 22.70 -32.18
N LEU A 798 2.70 21.42 -32.04
CA LEU A 798 1.91 20.29 -32.54
C LEU A 798 0.54 20.22 -31.85
N ARG A 799 0.50 20.43 -30.53
CA ARG A 799 -0.75 20.51 -29.76
C ARG A 799 -1.58 21.74 -30.11
N ALA A 800 -0.94 22.91 -30.32
CA ALA A 800 -1.62 24.13 -30.73
C ALA A 800 -2.30 23.96 -32.10
N LEU A 801 -1.61 23.37 -33.08
CA LEU A 801 -2.18 23.06 -34.40
C LEU A 801 -3.38 22.11 -34.30
N ALA A 802 -3.27 21.05 -33.47
CA ALA A 802 -4.37 20.13 -33.23
C ALA A 802 -5.59 20.81 -32.59
N ASN A 803 -5.35 21.71 -31.63
CA ASN A 803 -6.40 22.50 -30.99
C ASN A 803 -7.10 23.45 -31.96
N VAL A 804 -6.33 24.17 -32.78
CA VAL A 804 -6.87 25.06 -33.83
C VAL A 804 -7.76 24.29 -34.80
N LYS A 805 -7.30 23.11 -35.25
CA LYS A 805 -8.08 22.25 -36.14
C LYS A 805 -9.42 21.87 -35.49
N ARG A 806 -9.38 21.40 -34.24
CA ARG A 806 -10.57 21.04 -33.47
C ARG A 806 -11.53 22.22 -33.34
N ALA A 807 -11.05 23.36 -32.84
CA ALA A 807 -11.88 24.54 -32.59
C ALA A 807 -12.50 25.12 -33.88
N SER A 808 -11.80 25.04 -35.02
CA SER A 808 -12.33 25.52 -36.29
C SER A 808 -13.26 24.52 -37.00
N SER A 809 -13.28 23.25 -36.60
CA SER A 809 -14.05 22.21 -37.29
C SER A 809 -15.57 22.40 -37.22
N GLU A 810 -16.06 23.15 -36.23
CA GLU A 810 -17.50 23.46 -36.06
C GLU A 810 -18.01 24.50 -37.07
N PHE A 811 -17.13 25.31 -37.65
CA PHE A 811 -17.49 26.44 -38.52
C PHE A 811 -16.85 26.37 -39.89
N CYS A 812 -16.16 25.28 -40.24
CA CYS A 812 -15.43 25.18 -41.50
C CYS A 812 -16.00 24.10 -42.42
N ASN A 813 -16.15 24.45 -43.71
CA ASN A 813 -16.56 23.53 -44.77
C ASN A 813 -15.37 22.79 -45.40
N TYR A 814 -14.15 23.29 -45.19
CA TYR A 814 -12.92 22.65 -45.64
C TYR A 814 -11.79 22.91 -44.64
N GLN A 815 -10.98 21.89 -44.37
CA GLN A 815 -9.78 22.00 -43.55
C GLN A 815 -8.66 21.14 -44.14
N HIS A 816 -7.44 21.67 -44.13
CA HIS A 816 -6.23 20.94 -44.51
C HIS A 816 -5.13 21.17 -43.48
N CYS A 817 -4.56 20.10 -42.96
CA CYS A 817 -3.49 20.16 -41.95
C CYS A 817 -2.21 19.58 -42.53
N TRP A 818 -1.09 20.24 -42.24
CA TRP A 818 0.24 19.72 -42.51
C TRP A 818 1.11 19.92 -41.27
N ARG A 819 2.34 19.38 -41.30
CA ARG A 819 3.27 19.39 -40.16
C ARG A 819 3.38 20.75 -39.45
N ASN A 820 3.35 21.85 -40.21
CA ASN A 820 3.58 23.21 -39.72
C ASN A 820 2.41 24.17 -39.97
N GLY A 821 1.16 23.69 -40.04
CA GLY A 821 0.03 24.62 -40.20
C GLY A 821 -1.33 24.00 -40.46
N VAL A 822 -2.36 24.84 -40.34
CA VAL A 822 -3.76 24.49 -40.61
C VAL A 822 -4.38 25.54 -41.54
N LEU A 823 -4.95 25.07 -42.63
CA LEU A 823 -5.76 25.86 -43.55
C LEU A 823 -7.23 25.55 -43.28
N SER A 824 -8.03 26.57 -43.00
CA SER A 824 -9.46 26.44 -42.73
C SER A 824 -10.29 27.35 -43.65
N ARG A 825 -11.43 26.87 -44.13
CA ARG A 825 -12.37 27.68 -44.91
C ARG A 825 -13.69 27.75 -44.16
N ILE A 826 -14.02 28.94 -43.66
CA ILE A 826 -15.15 29.18 -42.76
C ILE A 826 -16.47 29.29 -43.55
N ASP A 827 -16.46 29.85 -44.77
CA ASP A 827 -17.65 29.97 -45.64
C ASP A 827 -17.33 29.80 -47.15
N GLU A 828 -18.34 29.88 -48.03
CA GLU A 828 -18.14 29.84 -49.50
C GLU A 828 -17.28 31.00 -50.03
N VAL A 829 -17.09 32.08 -49.27
CA VAL A 829 -16.45 33.33 -49.75
C VAL A 829 -15.12 33.63 -49.05
N SER A 830 -14.90 33.17 -47.81
CA SER A 830 -13.73 33.54 -46.99
C SER A 830 -12.82 32.35 -46.68
N ASN A 831 -11.58 32.41 -47.18
CA ASN A 831 -10.50 31.49 -46.81
C ASN A 831 -9.72 32.07 -45.62
N HIS A 832 -9.66 31.35 -44.50
CA HIS A 832 -8.91 31.76 -43.31
C HIS A 832 -7.76 30.79 -43.06
N VAL A 833 -6.54 31.23 -43.36
CA VAL A 833 -5.36 30.38 -43.20
C VAL A 833 -4.66 30.73 -41.90
N LEU A 834 -4.55 29.77 -40.98
CA LEU A 834 -3.69 29.91 -39.81
C LEU A 834 -2.41 29.12 -40.02
N ILE A 835 -1.37 29.82 -40.46
CA ILE A 835 -0.02 29.28 -40.50
C ILE A 835 0.61 29.60 -39.14
N VAL A 836 0.91 28.56 -38.36
CA VAL A 836 1.75 28.70 -37.17
C VAL A 836 3.16 28.30 -37.61
N GLN A 837 4.02 29.32 -37.77
CA GLN A 837 5.41 29.14 -38.17
C GLN A 837 6.33 29.15 -36.96
#